data_AF-A0ABD5W2S4-F1
#
_entry.id   AF-A0ABD5W2S4-F1
#
_cell.length_a   1.000
_cell.length_b   1.000
_cell.length_c   1.000
_cell.angle_alpha   90.00
_cell.angle_beta   90.00
_cell.angle_gamma   90.00
#
_symmetry.space_group_name_H-M   'P 1'
#
loop_
_entity.id
_entity.type
_entity.pdbx_description
1 polymer ?
#
loop_
_entity_poly.entity_id
_entity_poly.type
_entity_poly.pdbx_seq_one_letter_code
_entity_poly.pdbx_strand_id
1 'polypeptide(L)'
;MARHSSTLSTNHSTAKKTLTAAQTRRVDLDRATCPTAEGEHGDGWRLRVQTARALGYTPSEIHRHDLALFGEELPCQCDGDCHYTLGWEPISDPGTQLDVLVGAPSHAFVESARSYFDQKGDGDIVTTPRAVVIDEFIDDEYVTEYGERYMDHATWLAECLAGVNSREELLTADGLPEAWIDLWLEGDGDEFTAAADTQELLRAGEAVADARHRAEEFLEELKDIDTRCNLASVRDQLQEFVDPGGIGDMASLKRTRKSVGHAHGKLTQAADAAYAHGESGAGELYSLATALEDVLNDLDTADALAGDLTDLENRVRDCAAGLPVGGDLRSLLDDASDVIAGDDDRTGLLTAAVNALEGGRDGCRELSMYAEDGYAHPNAWALLAGAIADAEDGGVSEVTAQQFSFDNSEGGVFKRLSVNDATIAADKNHHGALVQDAPTFASGESACPVVALDATGRPRLWQLALGRTTQRRDVHESDAERRGFLRDVMNLRVVQTSQSALPYFSDPSGRNFGEDLELVETAAEEFTGHRTQCLDTKKPAVISSKKVLRYLDDELGENAGELVNYMDMKGSDALAEHQVGVILGSPHFGDQHPEKWAVLAGEDAGRGEERGMNLDYGSDIANDYLKHMREDHVMQAILRSGRNEDPTLVFAHTAALRDDLPVDDSGVVLSAHSKGALAVAEAAKSTAVSHSPHRTSPGTLQGVPTRLASARSRTSSPSSPSKGIWTEFARAVQGSPTSTMLKRTLGGRRLNSKPQKCKNPVAAWG
;
A
#
# COMPACT_ATOMS: atom_id res chain seq x y z
N MET A 1 16.68 44.24 -58.43
CA MET A 1 17.89 43.38 -58.51
C MET A 1 17.38 41.95 -58.37
N ALA A 2 17.01 41.28 -59.47
CA ALA A 2 17.89 40.54 -60.38
C ALA A 2 18.71 39.47 -59.62
N ARG A 3 18.66 38.16 -59.92
CA ARG A 3 18.10 37.41 -61.07
C ARG A 3 18.19 35.90 -60.76
N HIS A 4 17.17 35.15 -61.23
CA HIS A 4 17.23 33.84 -61.93
C HIS A 4 17.81 32.61 -61.23
N SER A 5 17.35 31.38 -61.48
CA SER A 5 16.25 30.73 -62.25
C SER A 5 16.43 29.23 -61.91
N SER A 6 15.45 28.34 -61.77
CA SER A 6 14.56 27.77 -62.81
C SER A 6 13.70 26.68 -62.10
N THR A 7 12.35 26.70 -62.11
CA THR A 7 11.42 26.01 -63.07
C THR A 7 11.75 24.52 -63.30
N LEU A 8 10.88 23.51 -63.26
CA LEU A 8 9.44 23.31 -63.57
C LEU A 8 9.08 21.88 -63.10
N SER A 9 7.93 21.64 -62.46
CA SER A 9 6.68 21.09 -63.04
C SER A 9 6.44 19.58 -62.86
N THR A 10 5.34 19.29 -62.15
CA THR A 10 4.33 18.22 -62.35
C THR A 10 4.77 16.76 -62.49
N ASN A 11 4.25 15.89 -61.60
CA ASN A 11 3.28 14.87 -62.02
C ASN A 11 2.56 14.19 -60.84
N HIS A 12 1.29 13.88 -61.08
CA HIS A 12 0.34 13.21 -60.20
C HIS A 12 0.85 11.91 -59.60
N SER A 13 0.56 11.69 -58.30
CA SER A 13 0.34 10.35 -57.75
C SER A 13 -0.42 10.43 -56.42
N THR A 14 -1.72 10.14 -56.52
CA THR A 14 -2.62 9.54 -55.53
C THR A 14 -2.09 9.36 -54.10
N ALA A 15 -2.71 10.07 -53.17
CA ALA A 15 -2.54 9.91 -51.74
C ALA A 15 -2.90 8.49 -51.27
N LYS A 16 -1.88 7.75 -50.84
CA LYS A 16 -1.97 6.71 -49.80
C LYS A 16 -1.07 7.19 -48.65
N LYS A 17 -1.62 8.01 -47.75
CA LYS A 17 -1.01 8.18 -46.43
C LYS A 17 -1.44 6.98 -45.60
N THR A 18 -0.59 5.97 -45.62
CA THR A 18 -0.49 4.95 -44.59
C THR A 18 -0.54 5.65 -43.24
N LEU A 19 -1.50 5.29 -42.39
CA LEU A 19 -1.44 5.59 -40.96
C LEU A 19 -0.15 4.93 -40.45
N THR A 20 0.90 5.73 -40.34
CA THR A 20 2.08 5.38 -39.56
C THR A 20 1.62 5.22 -38.12
N ALA A 21 2.03 4.13 -37.49
CA ALA A 21 1.93 3.86 -36.06
C ALA A 21 1.99 5.17 -35.28
N ALA A 22 0.82 5.64 -34.86
CA ALA A 22 0.72 6.67 -33.85
C ALA A 22 1.28 6.03 -32.59
N GLN A 23 2.53 6.38 -32.29
CA GLN A 23 3.05 6.52 -30.94
C GLN A 23 2.36 5.62 -29.91
N THR A 24 2.72 4.33 -29.89
CA THR A 24 2.97 3.71 -28.59
C THR A 24 4.14 4.47 -27.99
N ARG A 25 3.87 5.65 -27.41
CA ARG A 25 4.76 6.23 -26.41
C ARG A 25 4.82 5.14 -25.36
N ARG A 26 5.95 4.44 -25.30
CA ARG A 26 6.32 3.67 -24.12
C ARG A 26 6.27 4.72 -23.00
N VAL A 27 5.24 4.65 -22.17
CA VAL A 27 5.17 5.47 -20.96
C VAL A 27 6.33 4.93 -20.13
N ASP A 28 7.42 5.71 -20.09
CA ASP A 28 8.46 5.47 -19.11
C ASP A 28 7.90 6.01 -17.80
N LEU A 29 7.74 5.11 -16.82
CA LEU A 29 7.18 5.46 -15.53
C LEU A 29 8.27 5.94 -14.56
N ASP A 30 9.50 6.16 -15.05
CA ASP A 30 10.69 6.57 -14.28
C ASP A 30 10.76 5.84 -12.94
N ARG A 31 10.65 4.50 -12.98
CA ARG A 31 10.67 3.66 -11.78
C ARG A 31 12.11 3.51 -11.31
N ALA A 32 12.58 4.49 -10.57
CA ALA A 32 13.86 4.41 -9.90
C ALA A 32 13.85 3.25 -8.89
N THR A 33 14.79 2.32 -9.03
CA THR A 33 14.98 1.17 -8.14
C THR A 33 16.38 1.22 -7.54
N CYS A 34 16.56 0.63 -6.36
CA CYS A 34 17.86 0.55 -5.71
C CYS A 34 18.67 -0.63 -6.31
N PRO A 35 19.84 -0.40 -6.92
CA PRO A 35 20.65 -1.47 -7.52
C PRO A 35 21.01 -2.58 -6.52
N THR A 36 21.26 -2.23 -5.26
CA THR A 36 21.52 -3.21 -4.18
C THR A 36 20.30 -4.07 -3.89
N ALA A 37 19.12 -3.46 -3.81
CA ALA A 37 17.86 -4.18 -3.57
C ALA A 37 17.48 -5.10 -4.74
N GLU A 38 17.87 -4.77 -5.97
CA GLU A 38 17.67 -5.59 -7.17
C GLU A 38 18.74 -6.70 -7.33
N GLY A 39 19.82 -6.62 -6.55
CA GLY A 39 20.89 -7.63 -6.51
C GLY A 39 22.03 -7.40 -7.50
N GLU A 40 22.19 -6.19 -8.02
CA GLU A 40 23.34 -5.82 -8.87
C GLU A 40 24.68 -5.96 -8.12
N HIS A 41 24.66 -5.82 -6.79
CA HIS A 41 25.81 -6.00 -5.90
C HIS A 41 25.88 -7.40 -5.26
N GLY A 42 25.14 -8.36 -5.79
CA GLY A 42 25.16 -9.77 -5.38
C GLY A 42 24.01 -10.19 -4.47
N ASP A 43 23.73 -11.51 -4.44
CA ASP A 43 22.59 -12.08 -3.73
C ASP A 43 22.64 -11.88 -2.20
N GLY A 44 23.85 -11.79 -1.62
CA GLY A 44 24.02 -11.54 -0.18
C GLY A 44 23.49 -10.16 0.22
N TRP A 45 23.87 -9.13 -0.52
CA TRP A 45 23.36 -7.77 -0.31
C TRP A 45 21.87 -7.66 -0.57
N ARG A 46 21.38 -8.29 -1.65
CA ARG A 46 19.94 -8.35 -1.90
C ARG A 46 19.21 -8.97 -0.73
N LEU A 47 19.70 -10.09 -0.19
CA LEU A 47 19.08 -10.75 0.95
C LEU A 47 19.04 -9.83 2.17
N ARG A 48 20.13 -9.13 2.50
CA ARG A 48 20.19 -8.20 3.64
C ARG A 48 19.16 -7.07 3.52
N VAL A 49 19.12 -6.40 2.37
CA VAL A 49 18.18 -5.28 2.13
C VAL A 49 16.74 -5.77 2.13
N GLN A 50 16.43 -6.89 1.49
CA GLN A 50 15.07 -7.45 1.50
C GLN A 50 14.67 -7.96 2.89
N THR A 51 15.62 -8.44 3.70
CA THR A 51 15.37 -8.81 5.10
C THR A 51 15.04 -7.57 5.93
N ALA A 52 15.81 -6.48 5.80
CA ALA A 52 15.51 -5.22 6.49
C ALA A 52 14.11 -4.69 6.11
N ARG A 53 13.74 -4.75 4.82
CA ARG A 53 12.39 -4.39 4.37
C ARG A 53 11.32 -5.30 4.97
N ALA A 54 11.55 -6.61 5.01
CA ALA A 54 10.63 -7.57 5.59
C ALA A 54 10.45 -7.39 7.12
N LEU A 55 11.47 -6.87 7.82
CA LEU A 55 11.38 -6.45 9.23
C LEU A 55 10.61 -5.13 9.41
N GLY A 56 10.32 -4.41 8.32
CA GLY A 56 9.54 -3.18 8.34
C GLY A 56 10.35 -1.89 8.19
N TYR A 57 11.67 -1.95 7.97
CA TYR A 57 12.47 -0.76 7.67
C TYR A 57 12.16 -0.22 6.27
N THR A 58 11.90 1.08 6.18
CA THR A 58 11.62 1.74 4.92
C THR A 58 12.88 1.81 4.06
N PRO A 59 12.74 1.90 2.73
CA PRO A 59 13.88 2.14 1.87
C PRO A 59 14.68 3.39 2.26
N SER A 60 14.04 4.47 2.72
CA SER A 60 14.76 5.68 3.14
C SER A 60 15.64 5.44 4.37
N GLU A 61 15.13 4.71 5.37
CA GLU A 61 15.90 4.39 6.59
C GLU A 61 17.08 3.49 6.27
N ILE A 62 16.85 2.47 5.42
CA ILE A 62 17.91 1.58 4.95
C ILE A 62 19.09 2.36 4.34
N HIS A 63 18.82 3.45 3.61
CA HIS A 63 19.86 4.29 3.00
C HIS A 63 20.46 5.34 3.96
N ARG A 64 19.75 5.71 5.04
CA ARG A 64 20.25 6.68 6.02
C ARG A 64 21.05 6.01 7.13
N HIS A 65 20.69 4.78 7.50
CA HIS A 65 21.23 4.03 8.63
C HIS A 65 21.91 2.73 8.16
N ASP A 66 22.53 2.75 6.98
CA ASP A 66 23.19 1.57 6.41
C ASP A 66 24.34 1.06 7.30
N LEU A 67 25.19 1.94 7.82
CA LEU A 67 26.25 1.58 8.75
C LEU A 67 25.71 0.95 10.04
N ALA A 68 24.59 1.44 10.58
CA ALA A 68 23.97 0.84 11.76
C ALA A 68 23.38 -0.54 11.45
N LEU A 69 22.62 -0.65 10.36
CA LEU A 69 21.92 -1.88 9.98
C LEU A 69 22.85 -2.98 9.43
N PHE A 70 23.98 -2.60 8.83
CA PHE A 70 24.83 -3.50 8.06
C PHE A 70 26.31 -3.49 8.50
N GLY A 71 26.74 -2.55 9.34
CA GLY A 71 28.15 -2.40 9.73
C GLY A 71 29.08 -1.94 8.60
N GLU A 72 28.53 -1.64 7.42
CA GLU A 72 29.24 -1.13 6.25
C GLU A 72 28.26 -0.36 5.35
N GLU A 73 28.78 0.61 4.59
CA GLU A 73 27.97 1.44 3.69
C GLU A 73 27.30 0.60 2.59
N LEU A 74 26.11 1.03 2.15
CA LEU A 74 25.43 0.39 1.05
C LEU A 74 26.21 0.58 -0.27
N PRO A 75 26.46 -0.51 -1.03
CA PRO A 75 27.22 -0.43 -2.28
C PRO A 75 26.65 0.53 -3.34
N CYS A 76 25.34 0.77 -3.32
CA CYS A 76 24.69 1.69 -4.26
C CYS A 76 24.93 3.17 -3.96
N GLN A 77 25.54 3.50 -2.81
CA GLN A 77 25.90 4.87 -2.42
C GLN A 77 27.38 5.18 -2.65
N CYS A 78 28.22 4.17 -2.95
CA CYS A 78 29.66 4.36 -3.11
C CYS A 78 30.05 5.24 -4.31
N ASP A 79 29.21 5.32 -5.35
CA ASP A 79 29.44 6.11 -6.57
C ASP A 79 28.58 7.40 -6.61
N GLY A 80 28.06 7.83 -5.47
CA GLY A 80 27.13 8.96 -5.32
C GLY A 80 25.74 8.51 -4.88
N ASP A 81 24.75 9.41 -4.95
CA ASP A 81 23.40 9.11 -4.48
C ASP A 81 22.75 7.95 -5.23
N CYS A 82 22.13 7.05 -4.47
CA CYS A 82 21.42 5.91 -5.03
C CYS A 82 20.29 6.39 -5.96
N HIS A 83 20.16 5.73 -7.12
CA HIS A 83 19.11 6.02 -8.10
C HIS A 83 17.71 6.06 -7.47
N TYR A 84 17.41 5.16 -6.53
CA TYR A 84 16.13 5.16 -5.82
C TYR A 84 15.89 6.46 -5.05
N THR A 85 16.89 6.92 -4.29
CA THR A 85 16.83 8.16 -3.49
C THR A 85 16.65 9.37 -4.41
N LEU A 86 17.43 9.45 -5.48
CA LEU A 86 17.30 10.52 -6.49
C LEU A 86 15.91 10.55 -7.14
N GLY A 87 15.25 9.39 -7.27
CA GLY A 87 13.89 9.29 -7.79
C GLY A 87 12.84 10.04 -6.96
N TRP A 88 13.12 10.34 -5.69
CA TRP A 88 12.23 11.10 -4.80
C TRP A 88 12.46 12.61 -4.84
N GLU A 89 13.57 13.10 -5.38
CA GLU A 89 13.87 14.54 -5.45
C GLU A 89 12.77 15.33 -6.17
N PRO A 90 12.28 14.91 -7.36
CA PRO A 90 11.23 15.66 -8.07
C PRO A 90 9.90 15.71 -7.31
N ILE A 91 9.69 14.85 -6.32
CA ILE A 91 8.47 14.83 -5.50
C ILE A 91 8.51 15.96 -4.46
N SER A 92 9.71 16.30 -3.98
CA SER A 92 9.93 17.31 -2.95
C SER A 92 10.39 18.67 -3.48
N ASP A 93 10.88 18.74 -4.72
CA ASP A 93 11.30 19.99 -5.37
C ASP A 93 10.09 20.84 -5.84
N PRO A 94 9.90 22.07 -5.29
CA PRO A 94 8.84 22.98 -5.72
C PRO A 94 8.87 23.32 -7.22
N GLY A 95 10.03 23.26 -7.87
CA GLY A 95 10.21 23.61 -9.28
C GLY A 95 9.82 22.50 -10.27
N THR A 96 9.82 21.24 -9.83
CA THR A 96 9.58 20.06 -10.69
C THR A 96 8.48 19.14 -10.15
N GLN A 97 7.71 19.62 -9.18
CA GLN A 97 6.75 18.78 -8.48
C GLN A 97 5.71 18.13 -9.39
N LEU A 98 5.50 16.83 -9.17
CA LEU A 98 4.52 16.04 -9.89
C LEU A 98 3.10 16.31 -9.38
N ASP A 99 2.14 16.48 -10.29
CA ASP A 99 0.72 16.66 -9.95
C ASP A 99 0.08 15.37 -9.40
N VAL A 100 0.45 14.23 -9.98
CA VAL A 100 -0.13 12.91 -9.70
C VAL A 100 0.99 11.91 -9.43
N LEU A 101 0.90 11.21 -8.30
CA LEU A 101 1.76 10.11 -7.92
C LEU A 101 0.94 8.82 -7.95
N VAL A 102 1.51 7.75 -8.52
CA VAL A 102 0.86 6.43 -8.57
C VAL A 102 1.81 5.41 -7.97
N GLY A 103 1.36 4.66 -6.97
CA GLY A 103 2.19 3.66 -6.31
C GLY A 103 1.39 2.75 -5.37
N ALA A 104 2.10 1.91 -4.62
CA ALA A 104 1.52 0.99 -3.64
C ALA A 104 0.90 1.74 -2.43
N PRO A 105 -0.04 1.11 -1.70
CA PRO A 105 -0.65 1.69 -0.49
C PRO A 105 0.37 2.09 0.59
N SER A 106 1.54 1.44 0.63
CA SER A 106 2.64 1.76 1.54
C SER A 106 3.23 3.16 1.34
N HIS A 107 3.09 3.77 0.15
CA HIS A 107 3.50 5.16 -0.04
C HIS A 107 2.68 6.16 0.77
N ALA A 108 1.52 5.77 1.31
CA ALA A 108 0.75 6.60 2.23
C ALA A 108 1.47 6.82 3.58
N PHE A 109 2.50 6.03 3.93
CA PHE A 109 3.38 6.30 5.06
C PHE A 109 4.45 7.36 4.75
N VAL A 110 4.69 7.68 3.48
CA VAL A 110 5.73 8.63 3.06
C VAL A 110 5.15 10.05 3.04
N GLU A 111 5.67 10.95 3.88
CA GLU A 111 5.15 12.32 3.98
C GLU A 111 5.30 13.12 2.67
N SER A 112 6.43 13.00 1.97
CA SER A 112 6.62 13.69 0.69
C SER A 112 5.61 13.26 -0.38
N ALA A 113 5.16 11.99 -0.36
CA ALA A 113 4.08 11.51 -1.23
C ALA A 113 2.70 12.06 -0.84
N ARG A 114 2.54 12.60 0.37
CA ARG A 114 1.31 13.20 0.89
C ARG A 114 1.36 14.72 0.97
N SER A 115 2.38 15.32 0.38
CA SER A 115 2.65 16.75 0.48
C SER A 115 2.80 17.42 -0.89
N TYR A 116 2.40 18.68 -0.97
CA TYR A 116 2.81 19.66 -1.97
C TYR A 116 3.83 20.61 -1.34
N PHE A 117 4.84 21.01 -2.11
CA PHE A 117 5.91 21.89 -1.66
C PHE A 117 5.92 23.13 -2.54
N ASP A 118 5.61 24.29 -1.95
CA ASP A 118 5.60 25.58 -2.65
C ASP A 118 6.73 26.47 -2.11
N GLN A 119 7.41 27.19 -3.00
CA GLN A 119 8.40 28.18 -2.58
C GLN A 119 7.77 29.57 -2.44
N LYS A 120 7.95 30.20 -1.28
CA LYS A 120 7.60 31.60 -1.03
C LYS A 120 8.62 32.56 -1.64
N GLY A 121 8.25 33.84 -1.74
CA GLY A 121 9.10 34.88 -2.33
C GLY A 121 10.38 35.22 -1.56
N ASP A 122 10.51 34.74 -0.32
CA ASP A 122 11.71 34.81 0.54
C ASP A 122 12.62 33.59 0.40
N GLY A 123 12.18 32.54 -0.30
CA GLY A 123 12.90 31.29 -0.48
C GLY A 123 12.38 30.14 0.40
N ASP A 124 11.51 30.41 1.37
CA ASP A 124 10.99 29.40 2.30
C ASP A 124 10.09 28.40 1.59
N ILE A 125 10.21 27.12 1.95
CA ILE A 125 9.32 26.07 1.46
C ILE A 125 8.10 25.97 2.38
N VAL A 126 6.92 25.97 1.78
CA VAL A 126 5.63 25.74 2.46
C VAL A 126 5.11 24.39 2.03
N THR A 127 4.82 23.56 3.02
CA THR A 127 4.21 22.25 2.81
C THR A 127 2.70 22.36 2.93
N THR A 128 1.96 21.76 2.00
CA THR A 128 0.49 21.64 2.08
C THR A 128 0.04 20.20 1.80
N PRO A 129 -1.11 19.74 2.35
CA PRO A 129 -1.54 18.37 2.16
C PRO A 129 -1.93 18.04 0.71
N ARG A 130 -1.40 16.94 0.20
CA ARG A 130 -1.82 16.30 -1.05
C ARG A 130 -2.97 15.33 -0.80
N ALA A 131 -3.92 15.26 -1.73
CA ALA A 131 -4.99 14.28 -1.68
C ALA A 131 -4.44 12.86 -1.93
N VAL A 132 -4.83 11.91 -1.08
CA VAL A 132 -4.50 10.48 -1.22
C VAL A 132 -5.72 9.78 -1.82
N VAL A 133 -5.55 9.19 -3.00
CA VAL A 133 -6.60 8.43 -3.68
C VAL A 133 -6.22 6.95 -3.67
N ILE A 134 -7.06 6.12 -3.05
CA ILE A 134 -6.85 4.67 -2.94
C ILE A 134 -7.82 4.01 -3.91
N ASP A 135 -7.28 3.27 -4.88
CA ASP A 135 -8.08 2.52 -5.86
C ASP A 135 -8.30 1.09 -5.38
N GLU A 136 -9.58 0.73 -5.23
CA GLU A 136 -10.08 -0.53 -4.67
C GLU A 136 -9.81 -0.75 -3.18
N PHE A 137 -10.59 -1.65 -2.57
CA PHE A 137 -10.41 -2.03 -1.17
C PHE A 137 -9.04 -2.71 -0.96
N ILE A 138 -8.33 -2.22 0.06
CA ILE A 138 -6.95 -2.61 0.40
C ILE A 138 -6.87 -3.86 1.30
N ASP A 139 -8.01 -4.42 1.71
CA ASP A 139 -8.06 -5.55 2.64
C ASP A 139 -7.14 -5.32 3.85
N ASP A 140 -6.25 -6.26 4.17
CA ASP A 140 -5.39 -6.26 5.33
C ASP A 140 -3.97 -5.72 5.06
N GLU A 141 -3.79 -4.89 4.02
CA GLU A 141 -2.50 -4.29 3.61
C GLU A 141 -1.78 -3.50 4.73
N TYR A 142 -2.54 -2.95 5.68
CA TYR A 142 -2.00 -2.23 6.85
C TYR A 142 -1.99 -3.09 8.13
N VAL A 143 -2.17 -4.41 8.00
CA VAL A 143 -2.14 -5.37 9.10
C VAL A 143 -0.93 -6.27 8.96
N THR A 144 -0.08 -6.29 9.98
CA THR A 144 1.00 -7.26 10.09
C THR A 144 0.59 -8.39 11.02
N GLU A 145 0.79 -9.62 10.57
CA GLU A 145 0.49 -10.83 11.33
C GLU A 145 1.79 -11.45 11.88
N TYR A 146 1.86 -11.61 13.20
CA TYR A 146 2.97 -12.25 13.90
C TYR A 146 2.50 -13.57 14.51
N GLY A 147 3.18 -14.67 14.19
CA GLY A 147 2.96 -15.97 14.85
C GLY A 147 3.62 -16.05 16.23
N GLU A 148 3.93 -17.26 16.70
CA GLU A 148 4.47 -17.53 18.05
C GLU A 148 5.80 -16.82 18.38
N ARG A 149 6.50 -16.34 17.36
CA ARG A 149 7.73 -15.54 17.51
C ARG A 149 7.48 -14.11 18.00
N TYR A 150 6.23 -13.64 17.99
CA TYR A 150 5.91 -12.31 18.53
C TYR A 150 6.34 -12.18 20.00
N MET A 151 6.28 -13.28 20.77
CA MET A 151 6.77 -13.31 22.15
C MET A 151 8.28 -13.18 22.27
N ASP A 152 9.07 -13.57 21.26
CA ASP A 152 10.52 -13.35 21.28
C ASP A 152 10.83 -11.86 21.13
N HIS A 153 10.16 -11.18 20.19
CA HIS A 153 10.27 -9.73 20.02
C HIS A 153 9.79 -8.96 21.26
N ALA A 154 8.69 -9.38 21.87
CA ALA A 154 8.20 -8.81 23.13
C ALA A 154 9.20 -9.03 24.28
N THR A 155 9.79 -10.22 24.37
CA THR A 155 10.79 -10.53 25.41
C THR A 155 12.06 -9.70 25.24
N TRP A 156 12.54 -9.53 24.00
CA TRP A 156 13.67 -8.65 23.70
C TRP A 156 13.44 -7.23 24.21
N LEU A 157 12.27 -6.65 23.92
CA LEU A 157 11.98 -5.31 24.40
C LEU A 157 11.80 -5.27 25.93
N ALA A 158 11.20 -6.29 26.53
CA ALA A 158 11.11 -6.40 27.99
C ALA A 158 12.49 -6.52 28.65
N GLU A 159 13.47 -7.18 28.02
CA GLU A 159 14.86 -7.19 28.45
C GLU A 159 15.44 -5.77 28.45
N CYS A 160 15.21 -5.04 27.36
CA CYS A 160 15.66 -3.66 27.22
C CYS A 160 15.07 -2.74 28.30
N LEU A 161 13.79 -2.90 28.63
CA LEU A 161 13.06 -1.96 29.52
C LEU A 161 12.98 -2.38 30.98
N ALA A 162 13.27 -3.65 31.29
CA ALA A 162 13.11 -4.20 32.65
C ALA A 162 14.13 -5.27 33.02
N GLY A 163 15.06 -5.64 32.13
CA GLY A 163 16.05 -6.70 32.37
C GLY A 163 15.45 -8.11 32.46
N VAL A 164 14.28 -8.32 31.85
CA VAL A 164 13.59 -9.61 31.74
C VAL A 164 14.18 -10.41 30.58
N ASN A 165 14.87 -11.52 30.85
CA ASN A 165 15.72 -12.18 29.84
C ASN A 165 15.10 -13.44 29.24
N SER A 166 13.83 -13.73 29.55
CA SER A 166 13.13 -14.90 28.99
C SER A 166 11.62 -14.73 28.94
N ARG A 167 10.98 -15.50 28.05
CA ARG A 167 9.51 -15.59 27.97
C ARG A 167 8.88 -16.02 29.29
N GLU A 168 9.52 -16.96 30.00
CA GLU A 168 9.01 -17.44 31.30
C GLU A 168 9.03 -16.32 32.34
N GLU A 169 10.13 -15.57 32.40
CA GLU A 169 10.22 -14.38 33.26
C GLU A 169 9.17 -13.34 32.86
N LEU A 170 9.01 -13.02 31.56
CA LEU A 170 8.00 -12.05 31.11
C LEU A 170 6.57 -12.43 31.54
N LEU A 171 6.22 -13.71 31.45
CA LEU A 171 4.88 -14.21 31.81
C LEU A 171 4.66 -14.34 33.32
N THR A 172 5.73 -14.36 34.12
CA THR A 172 5.66 -14.58 35.57
C THR A 172 6.19 -13.42 36.38
N ALA A 173 6.63 -12.35 35.73
CA ALA A 173 7.22 -11.17 36.35
C ALA A 173 6.18 -10.43 37.20
N ASP A 174 6.14 -10.73 38.49
CA ASP A 174 5.53 -9.87 39.48
C ASP A 174 6.42 -8.63 39.67
N GLY A 175 6.02 -7.48 39.12
CA GLY A 175 6.70 -6.20 39.35
C GLY A 175 7.58 -5.69 38.21
N LEU A 176 7.14 -5.85 36.97
CA LEU A 176 7.60 -4.98 35.89
C LEU A 176 7.48 -3.50 36.34
N PRO A 177 8.40 -2.61 35.93
CA PRO A 177 8.30 -1.19 36.24
C PRO A 177 7.19 -0.55 35.40
N GLU A 178 5.93 -0.88 35.69
CA GLU A 178 4.73 -0.52 34.90
C GLU A 178 4.70 0.97 34.54
N ALA A 179 4.92 1.86 35.52
CA ALA A 179 4.94 3.30 35.26
C ALA A 179 6.02 3.75 34.25
N TRP A 180 7.16 3.06 34.17
CA TRP A 180 8.18 3.34 33.15
C TRP A 180 7.80 2.74 31.80
N ILE A 181 7.33 1.49 31.79
CA ILE A 181 6.95 0.79 30.55
C ILE A 181 5.77 1.49 29.87
N ASP A 182 4.76 1.92 30.62
CA ASP A 182 3.59 2.60 30.07
C ASP A 182 4.00 3.92 29.40
N LEU A 183 4.73 4.78 30.11
CA LEU A 183 5.29 6.02 29.57
C LEU A 183 6.15 5.74 28.33
N TRP A 184 7.03 4.75 28.41
CA TRP A 184 7.88 4.38 27.28
C TRP A 184 7.06 3.88 26.09
N LEU A 185 6.04 3.05 26.28
CA LEU A 185 5.20 2.54 25.20
C LEU A 185 4.37 3.65 24.53
N GLU A 186 3.98 4.67 25.30
CA GLU A 186 3.26 5.86 24.81
C GLU A 186 4.17 6.88 24.10
N GLY A 187 5.50 6.73 24.21
CA GLY A 187 6.47 7.68 23.67
C GLY A 187 6.72 8.89 24.56
N ASP A 188 6.27 8.82 25.82
CA ASP A 188 6.38 9.87 26.84
C ASP A 188 7.46 9.51 27.88
N GLY A 189 8.53 8.82 27.44
CA GLY A 189 9.61 8.37 28.33
C GLY A 189 10.33 9.53 29.03
N ASP A 190 10.29 10.74 28.48
CA ASP A 190 10.82 11.96 29.11
C ASP A 190 9.99 12.44 30.31
N GLU A 191 8.77 11.93 30.52
CA GLU A 191 8.03 12.15 31.77
C GLU A 191 8.61 11.35 32.94
N PHE A 192 9.39 10.29 32.67
CA PHE A 192 10.08 9.54 33.69
C PHE A 192 11.37 10.26 34.10
N THR A 193 11.43 10.79 35.32
CA THR A 193 12.49 11.71 35.77
C THR A 193 13.92 11.22 35.49
N ALA A 194 14.23 9.95 35.77
CA ALA A 194 15.58 9.44 35.52
C ALA A 194 15.92 9.37 34.01
N ALA A 195 14.91 9.15 33.15
CA ALA A 195 15.09 9.13 31.70
C ALA A 195 15.22 10.55 31.17
N ALA A 196 14.40 11.49 31.65
CA ALA A 196 14.50 12.92 31.35
C ALA A 196 15.90 13.47 31.67
N ASP A 197 16.39 13.20 32.88
CA ASP A 197 17.72 13.63 33.34
C ASP A 197 18.82 13.02 32.44
N THR A 198 18.68 11.75 32.05
CA THR A 198 19.63 11.08 31.16
C THR A 198 19.60 11.67 29.75
N GLN A 199 18.41 11.92 29.17
CA GLN A 199 18.25 12.53 27.86
C GLN A 199 18.83 13.95 27.81
N GLU A 200 18.64 14.77 28.84
CA GLU A 200 19.20 16.12 28.91
C GLU A 200 20.74 16.10 28.89
N LEU A 201 21.35 15.14 29.60
CA LEU A 201 22.81 14.95 29.58
C LEU A 201 23.31 14.39 28.25
N LEU A 202 22.58 13.47 27.63
CA LEU A 202 22.92 12.94 26.30
C LEU A 202 22.86 14.05 25.23
N ARG A 203 21.83 14.90 25.24
CA ARG A 203 21.72 16.08 24.36
C ARG A 203 22.85 17.08 24.61
N ALA A 204 23.29 17.25 25.86
CA ALA A 204 24.48 18.03 26.15
C ALA A 204 25.75 17.38 25.58
N GLY A 205 25.84 16.05 25.63
CA GLY A 205 26.90 15.27 24.99
C GLY A 205 26.92 15.41 23.47
N GLU A 206 25.75 15.40 22.82
CA GLU A 206 25.56 15.64 21.38
C GLU A 206 26.09 17.01 20.99
N ALA A 207 25.70 18.06 21.72
CA ALA A 207 26.23 19.40 21.49
C ALA A 207 27.76 19.49 21.70
N VAL A 208 28.34 18.71 22.62
CA VAL A 208 29.81 18.61 22.76
C VAL A 208 30.43 17.89 21.55
N ALA A 209 29.82 16.82 21.06
CA ALA A 209 30.29 16.08 19.89
C ALA A 209 30.23 16.95 18.61
N ASP A 210 29.14 17.69 18.40
CA ASP A 210 28.99 18.65 17.31
C ASP A 210 30.05 19.75 17.38
N ALA A 211 30.30 20.29 18.58
CA ALA A 211 31.35 21.28 18.78
C ALA A 211 32.75 20.73 18.42
N ARG A 212 33.03 19.45 18.70
CA ARG A 212 34.29 18.79 18.29
C ARG A 212 34.37 18.63 16.79
N HIS A 213 33.30 18.16 16.16
CA HIS A 213 33.26 17.98 14.71
C HIS A 213 33.49 19.32 13.98
N ARG A 214 32.82 20.39 14.39
CA ARG A 214 33.07 21.74 13.85
C ARG A 214 34.47 22.25 14.14
N ALA A 215 35.04 21.92 15.30
CA ALA A 215 36.42 22.25 15.63
C ALA A 215 37.42 21.51 14.71
N GLU A 216 37.15 20.25 14.35
CA GLU A 216 37.93 19.48 13.37
C GLU A 216 37.86 20.13 11.98
N GLU A 217 36.65 20.45 11.50
CA GLU A 217 36.44 21.14 10.22
C GLU A 217 37.21 22.48 10.20
N PHE A 218 37.09 23.27 11.27
CA PHE A 218 37.82 24.53 11.42
C PHE A 218 39.34 24.33 11.39
N LEU A 219 39.87 23.30 12.06
CA LEU A 219 41.30 22.98 12.05
C LEU A 219 41.79 22.60 10.65
N GLU A 220 40.96 21.94 9.84
CA GLU A 220 41.25 21.63 8.44
C GLU A 220 41.26 22.89 7.58
N GLU A 221 40.22 23.73 7.66
CA GLU A 221 40.16 25.02 6.93
C GLU A 221 41.36 25.92 7.24
N LEU A 222 41.79 25.93 8.51
CA LEU A 222 42.90 26.73 8.99
C LEU A 222 44.28 26.26 8.49
N LYS A 223 44.39 25.06 7.89
CA LYS A 223 45.62 24.61 7.17
C LYS A 223 45.79 25.33 5.84
N ASP A 224 44.68 25.69 5.19
CA ASP A 224 44.67 26.27 3.84
C ASP A 224 44.68 27.80 3.82
N ILE A 225 44.51 28.44 4.98
CA ILE A 225 44.42 29.90 5.11
C ILE A 225 45.67 30.47 5.81
N ASP A 226 46.39 31.34 5.11
CA ASP A 226 47.47 32.15 5.69
C ASP A 226 46.88 33.30 6.52
N THR A 227 46.52 32.99 7.76
CA THR A 227 45.95 33.99 8.67
C THR A 227 47.04 34.92 9.20
N ARG A 228 46.88 36.24 9.02
CA ARG A 228 47.73 37.25 9.69
C ARG A 228 47.51 37.32 11.20
N CYS A 229 46.53 36.58 11.71
CA CYS A 229 46.19 36.45 13.12
C CYS A 229 47.02 35.34 13.76
N ASN A 230 47.64 35.60 14.91
CA ASN A 230 48.29 34.53 15.68
C ASN A 230 47.21 33.64 16.34
N LEU A 231 46.85 32.57 15.64
CA LEU A 231 45.88 31.56 16.08
C LEU A 231 46.54 30.29 16.62
N ALA A 232 47.87 30.27 16.79
CA ALA A 232 48.60 29.06 17.23
C ALA A 232 48.08 28.50 18.56
N SER A 233 47.83 29.37 19.54
CA SER A 233 47.27 28.95 20.84
C SER A 233 45.86 28.37 20.73
N VAL A 234 45.08 28.81 19.74
CA VAL A 234 43.69 28.36 19.53
C VAL A 234 43.72 27.02 18.82
N ARG A 235 44.59 26.89 17.81
CA ARG A 235 44.87 25.62 17.13
C ARG A 235 45.29 24.54 18.13
N ASP A 236 46.26 24.83 19.00
CA ASP A 236 46.75 23.85 19.99
C ASP A 236 45.62 23.41 20.94
N GLN A 237 44.73 24.33 21.31
CA GLN A 237 43.62 24.05 22.23
C GLN A 237 42.44 23.34 21.57
N LEU A 238 42.13 23.68 20.32
CA LEU A 238 41.16 22.94 19.52
C LEU A 238 41.69 21.53 19.22
N GLN A 239 42.99 21.39 18.94
CA GLN A 239 43.59 20.07 18.77
C GLN A 239 43.49 19.24 20.05
N GLU A 240 43.79 19.82 21.22
CA GLU A 240 43.59 19.14 22.52
C GLU A 240 42.12 18.75 22.78
N PHE A 241 41.17 19.56 22.32
CA PHE A 241 39.73 19.29 22.47
C PHE A 241 39.23 18.19 21.52
N VAL A 242 39.77 18.15 20.31
CA VAL A 242 39.47 17.15 19.29
C VAL A 242 40.08 15.80 19.65
N ASP A 243 41.32 15.78 20.13
CA ASP A 243 42.05 14.55 20.45
C ASP A 243 41.27 13.66 21.44
N PRO A 244 41.31 12.31 21.27
CA PRO A 244 40.64 11.37 22.18
C PRO A 244 41.03 11.59 23.65
N GLY A 245 40.04 11.63 24.54
CA GLY A 245 40.24 11.91 25.97
C GLY A 245 40.41 13.40 26.36
N GLY A 246 40.26 14.34 25.41
CA GLY A 246 40.36 15.80 25.65
C GLY A 246 39.31 16.41 26.58
N ILE A 247 38.25 15.65 26.91
CA ILE A 247 37.07 16.09 27.69
C ILE A 247 37.20 15.81 29.20
N GLY A 248 38.16 14.98 29.63
CA GLY A 248 38.20 14.39 30.99
C GLY A 248 38.35 15.33 32.19
N ASP A 249 38.33 16.66 32.01
CA ASP A 249 38.28 17.63 33.11
C ASP A 249 37.52 18.89 32.67
N MET A 250 36.62 19.39 33.52
CA MET A 250 35.96 20.69 33.35
C MET A 250 36.84 21.83 32.98
N ALA A 251 38.03 21.82 33.55
CA ALA A 251 38.97 22.86 33.29
C ALA A 251 39.35 22.85 31.81
N SER A 252 39.29 21.71 31.10
CA SER A 252 39.48 21.59 29.65
C SER A 252 38.36 22.27 28.87
N LEU A 253 37.09 21.87 29.02
CA LEU A 253 35.96 22.46 28.29
C LEU A 253 35.79 23.96 28.55
N LYS A 254 35.89 24.40 29.82
CA LYS A 254 35.84 25.83 30.16
C LYS A 254 37.05 26.61 29.60
N ARG A 255 38.23 25.99 29.51
CA ARG A 255 39.40 26.60 28.84
C ARG A 255 39.16 26.69 27.34
N THR A 256 38.69 25.62 26.71
CA THR A 256 38.37 25.57 25.27
C THR A 256 37.35 26.65 24.92
N ARG A 257 36.19 26.67 25.57
CA ARG A 257 35.15 27.70 25.36
C ARG A 257 35.71 29.12 25.51
N LYS A 258 36.47 29.40 26.57
CA LYS A 258 37.08 30.73 26.78
C LYS A 258 38.08 31.08 25.69
N SER A 259 38.89 30.12 25.26
CA SER A 259 39.91 30.31 24.25
C SER A 259 39.33 30.50 22.85
N VAL A 260 38.33 29.70 22.49
CA VAL A 260 37.54 29.85 21.27
C VAL A 260 36.85 31.20 21.27
N GLY A 261 36.24 31.61 22.39
CA GLY A 261 35.61 32.93 22.53
C GLY A 261 36.57 34.10 22.31
N HIS A 262 37.79 33.99 22.84
CA HIS A 262 38.84 34.99 22.62
C HIS A 262 39.38 34.98 21.18
N ALA A 263 39.44 33.81 20.55
CA ALA A 263 39.84 33.64 19.17
C ALA A 263 38.82 34.25 18.21
N HIS A 264 37.55 33.92 18.42
CA HIS A 264 36.41 34.48 17.70
C HIS A 264 36.47 36.01 17.75
N GLY A 265 36.53 36.61 18.94
CA GLY A 265 36.59 38.07 19.08
C GLY A 265 37.79 38.73 18.37
N LYS A 266 38.95 38.05 18.32
CA LYS A 266 40.12 38.53 17.55
C LYS A 266 39.90 38.43 16.04
N LEU A 267 39.31 37.34 15.56
CA LEU A 267 39.01 37.13 14.15
C LEU A 267 37.98 38.15 13.67
N THR A 268 36.91 38.38 14.43
CA THR A 268 35.91 39.42 14.13
C THR A 268 36.56 40.80 14.05
N GLN A 269 37.41 41.16 15.03
CA GLN A 269 38.11 42.45 15.02
C GLN A 269 39.06 42.59 13.82
N ALA A 270 39.74 41.51 13.42
CA ALA A 270 40.61 41.50 12.25
C ALA A 270 39.81 41.59 10.95
N ALA A 271 38.67 40.90 10.87
CA ALA A 271 37.73 40.94 9.74
C ALA A 271 37.16 42.36 9.56
N ASP A 272 36.69 42.98 10.64
CA ASP A 272 36.19 44.36 10.67
C ASP A 272 37.24 45.34 10.15
N ALA A 273 38.50 45.21 10.62
CA ALA A 273 39.60 46.06 10.20
C ALA A 273 39.94 45.86 8.72
N ALA A 274 40.04 44.61 8.26
CA ALA A 274 40.29 44.27 6.87
C ALA A 274 39.18 44.81 5.95
N TYR A 275 37.91 44.66 6.36
CA TYR A 275 36.74 45.17 5.65
C TYR A 275 36.77 46.70 5.55
N ALA A 276 37.04 47.39 6.67
CA ALA A 276 37.12 48.85 6.71
C ALA A 276 38.26 49.41 5.82
N HIS A 277 39.31 48.63 5.59
CA HIS A 277 40.45 48.98 4.73
C HIS A 277 40.32 48.47 3.28
N GLY A 278 39.22 47.79 2.93
CA GLY A 278 39.00 47.24 1.60
C GLY A 278 39.97 46.12 1.22
N GLU A 279 40.47 45.38 2.21
CA GLU A 279 41.36 44.23 2.00
C GLU A 279 40.55 43.02 1.49
N SER A 280 41.09 42.30 0.51
CA SER A 280 40.40 41.16 -0.14
C SER A 280 40.15 39.96 0.78
N GLY A 281 40.88 39.85 1.89
CA GLY A 281 40.77 38.73 2.85
C GLY A 281 39.74 38.92 3.96
N ALA A 282 38.95 40.00 3.95
CA ALA A 282 37.95 40.24 5.00
C ALA A 282 36.87 39.15 5.06
N GLY A 283 36.42 38.64 3.91
CA GLY A 283 35.41 37.58 3.83
C GLY A 283 35.88 36.26 4.43
N GLU A 284 37.13 35.86 4.16
CA GLU A 284 37.75 34.66 4.72
C GLU A 284 37.85 34.75 6.26
N LEU A 285 38.20 35.92 6.79
CA LEU A 285 38.23 36.16 8.24
C LEU A 285 36.85 36.12 8.89
N TYR A 286 35.80 36.60 8.20
CA TYR A 286 34.42 36.44 8.67
C TYR A 286 33.98 34.97 8.65
N SER A 287 34.32 34.21 7.61
CA SER A 287 34.03 32.78 7.53
C SER A 287 34.63 32.01 8.71
N LEU A 288 35.91 32.25 9.01
CA LEU A 288 36.59 31.65 10.16
C LEU A 288 35.99 32.12 11.50
N ALA A 289 35.55 33.37 11.60
CA ALA A 289 34.87 33.86 12.80
C ALA A 289 33.55 33.13 13.02
N THR A 290 32.73 32.99 11.97
CA THR A 290 31.45 32.25 12.00
C THR A 290 31.66 30.77 12.36
N ALA A 291 32.67 30.11 11.78
CA ALA A 291 32.97 28.72 12.14
C ALA A 291 33.30 28.55 13.64
N LEU A 292 34.05 29.49 14.24
CA LEU A 292 34.28 29.46 15.69
C LEU A 292 33.06 29.88 16.52
N GLU A 293 32.19 30.72 15.97
CA GLU A 293 30.91 31.08 16.60
C GLU A 293 30.00 29.85 16.70
N ASP A 294 29.95 29.01 15.68
CA ASP A 294 29.17 27.76 15.71
C ASP A 294 29.69 26.80 16.78
N VAL A 295 31.02 26.61 16.89
CA VAL A 295 31.63 25.84 17.99
C VAL A 295 31.24 26.41 19.36
N LEU A 296 31.17 27.74 19.51
CA LEU A 296 30.75 28.36 20.78
C LEU A 296 29.27 28.14 21.06
N ASN A 297 28.41 28.24 20.05
CA ASN A 297 26.98 28.04 20.20
C ASN A 297 26.67 26.62 20.68
N ASP A 298 27.37 25.62 20.15
CA ASP A 298 27.22 24.22 20.57
C ASP A 298 27.71 24.01 22.02
N LEU A 299 28.88 24.56 22.38
CA LEU A 299 29.37 24.52 23.77
C LEU A 299 28.47 25.28 24.76
N ASP A 300 27.87 26.39 24.34
CA ASP A 300 26.92 27.18 25.12
C ASP A 300 25.62 26.39 25.34
N THR A 301 25.15 25.68 24.32
CA THR A 301 23.99 24.78 24.39
C THR A 301 24.25 23.63 25.35
N ALA A 302 25.41 22.98 25.26
CA ALA A 302 25.81 21.92 26.16
C ALA A 302 25.83 22.38 27.63
N ASP A 303 26.43 23.54 27.91
CA ASP A 303 26.50 24.11 29.28
C ASP A 303 25.11 24.52 29.80
N ALA A 304 24.21 24.97 28.92
CA ALA A 304 22.83 25.31 29.29
C ALA A 304 22.01 24.08 29.69
N LEU A 305 22.16 22.96 28.98
CA LEU A 305 21.48 21.68 29.25
C LEU A 305 22.05 20.99 30.48
N ALA A 306 23.37 20.75 30.51
CA ALA A 306 23.96 20.00 31.61
C ALA A 306 24.05 20.81 32.92
N GLY A 307 23.92 22.14 32.84
CA GLY A 307 24.14 23.14 33.91
C GLY A 307 25.60 23.28 34.35
N ASP A 308 26.36 22.21 34.19
CA ASP A 308 27.78 22.08 34.43
C ASP A 308 28.28 20.94 33.53
N LEU A 309 29.39 21.08 32.81
CA LEU A 309 29.89 20.00 31.94
C LEU A 309 30.81 19.01 32.69
N THR A 310 30.81 19.06 34.04
CA THR A 310 31.81 18.33 34.83
C THR A 310 31.49 16.88 34.76
N ASP A 311 32.50 16.10 34.36
CA ASP A 311 32.41 14.64 34.44
C ASP A 311 31.17 14.13 33.69
N LEU A 312 30.86 14.78 32.55
CA LEU A 312 29.61 14.60 31.81
C LEU A 312 29.37 13.13 31.48
N GLU A 313 30.39 12.44 30.99
CA GLU A 313 30.40 10.99 30.73
C GLU A 313 29.96 10.18 31.96
N ASN A 314 30.61 10.37 33.12
CA ASN A 314 30.26 9.62 34.32
C ASN A 314 28.88 9.98 34.85
N ARG A 315 28.42 11.22 34.67
CA ARG A 315 27.06 11.61 35.04
C ARG A 315 26.01 10.95 34.16
N VAL A 316 26.24 10.86 32.85
CA VAL A 316 25.38 10.10 31.94
C VAL A 316 25.33 8.65 32.41
N ARG A 317 26.49 8.03 32.67
CA ARG A 317 26.60 6.65 33.16
C ARG A 317 25.89 6.44 34.50
N ASP A 318 26.02 7.36 35.44
CA ASP A 318 25.37 7.30 36.76
C ASP A 318 23.84 7.46 36.64
N CYS A 319 23.35 8.40 35.83
CA CYS A 319 21.93 8.59 35.56
C CYS A 319 21.34 7.36 34.85
N ALA A 320 22.02 6.87 33.81
CA ALA A 320 21.63 5.66 33.10
C ALA A 320 21.61 4.44 34.02
N ALA A 321 22.58 4.29 34.94
CA ALA A 321 22.61 3.18 35.91
C ALA A 321 21.41 3.18 36.86
N GLY A 322 20.76 4.33 37.05
CA GLY A 322 19.52 4.46 37.82
C GLY A 322 18.26 4.03 37.07
N LEU A 323 18.32 3.87 35.74
CA LEU A 323 17.20 3.43 34.92
C LEU A 323 17.00 1.91 35.03
N PRO A 324 15.75 1.44 35.01
CA PRO A 324 15.43 0.01 35.02
C PRO A 324 15.70 -0.70 33.67
N VAL A 325 16.74 -0.29 32.93
CA VAL A 325 17.02 -0.77 31.57
C VAL A 325 18.12 -1.83 31.51
N GLY A 326 18.00 -2.76 30.57
CA GLY A 326 18.92 -3.86 30.28
C GLY A 326 19.16 -4.03 28.78
N GLY A 327 19.67 -5.20 28.37
CA GLY A 327 19.81 -5.60 26.96
C GLY A 327 20.47 -4.56 26.05
N ASP A 328 19.96 -4.46 24.81
CA ASP A 328 20.46 -3.54 23.80
C ASP A 328 20.27 -2.06 24.17
N LEU A 329 19.23 -1.70 24.95
CA LEU A 329 19.05 -0.31 25.40
C LEU A 329 20.16 0.09 26.38
N ARG A 330 20.58 -0.81 27.27
CA ARG A 330 21.74 -0.58 28.15
C ARG A 330 23.01 -0.40 27.32
N SER A 331 23.26 -1.32 26.37
CA SER A 331 24.43 -1.25 25.49
C SER A 331 24.47 0.06 24.70
N LEU A 332 23.33 0.51 24.15
CA LEU A 332 23.23 1.77 23.43
C LEU A 332 23.57 2.99 24.30
N LEU A 333 23.16 3.00 25.57
CA LEU A 333 23.50 4.08 26.52
C LEU A 333 24.98 4.08 26.91
N ASP A 334 25.58 2.90 27.04
CA ASP A 334 27.00 2.75 27.33
C ASP A 334 27.83 3.22 26.10
N ASP A 335 27.48 2.77 24.90
CA ASP A 335 28.08 3.20 23.62
C ASP A 335 27.95 4.72 23.42
N ALA A 336 26.78 5.30 23.72
CA ALA A 336 26.59 6.75 23.65
C ALA A 336 27.46 7.50 24.68
N SER A 337 27.73 6.91 25.85
CA SER A 337 28.66 7.48 26.82
C SER A 337 30.11 7.44 26.31
N ASP A 338 30.49 6.38 25.58
CA ASP A 338 31.81 6.26 24.96
C ASP A 338 32.03 7.28 23.84
N VAL A 339 30.96 7.69 23.12
CA VAL A 339 31.01 8.84 22.20
C VAL A 339 31.36 10.14 22.94
N ILE A 340 30.74 10.39 24.10
CA ILE A 340 31.04 11.57 24.93
C ILE A 340 32.49 11.54 25.42
N ALA A 341 33.03 10.37 25.74
CA ALA A 341 34.43 10.18 26.10
C ALA A 341 35.39 10.44 24.91
N GLY A 342 34.89 10.31 23.68
CA GLY A 342 35.70 10.30 22.46
C GLY A 342 36.39 8.97 22.20
N ASP A 343 35.90 7.89 22.82
CA ASP A 343 36.34 6.52 22.59
C ASP A 343 35.59 5.89 21.39
N ASP A 344 34.44 6.46 21.02
CA ASP A 344 33.64 6.12 19.84
C ASP A 344 33.35 7.38 18.99
N ASP A 345 33.42 7.26 17.67
CA ASP A 345 33.21 8.36 16.71
C ASP A 345 31.81 8.38 16.07
N ARG A 346 30.96 7.41 16.40
CA ARG A 346 29.58 7.28 15.87
C ARG A 346 28.62 8.22 16.60
N THR A 347 28.72 9.53 16.33
CA THR A 347 27.91 10.57 17.01
C THR A 347 26.40 10.34 16.96
N GLY A 348 25.89 9.67 15.92
CA GLY A 348 24.48 9.31 15.81
C GLY A 348 23.95 8.41 16.94
N LEU A 349 24.83 7.74 17.70
CA LEU A 349 24.44 6.98 18.89
C LEU A 349 23.82 7.85 19.99
N LEU A 350 24.21 9.12 20.10
CA LEU A 350 23.66 10.04 21.10
C LEU A 350 22.20 10.36 20.80
N THR A 351 21.90 10.74 19.56
CA THR A 351 20.54 10.97 19.09
C THR A 351 19.71 9.67 19.18
N ALA A 352 20.29 8.53 18.79
CA ALA A 352 19.62 7.24 18.88
C ALA A 352 19.28 6.86 20.33
N ALA A 353 20.19 7.08 21.28
CA ALA A 353 19.96 6.84 22.71
C ALA A 353 18.86 7.76 23.28
N VAL A 354 18.83 9.04 22.88
CA VAL A 354 17.76 9.97 23.27
C VAL A 354 16.40 9.47 22.76
N ASN A 355 16.29 9.16 21.46
CA ASN A 355 15.04 8.67 20.87
C ASN A 355 14.62 7.33 21.48
N ALA A 356 15.57 6.43 21.73
CA ALA A 356 15.30 5.14 22.37
C ALA A 356 14.83 5.29 23.83
N LEU A 357 15.25 6.33 24.55
CA LEU A 357 14.74 6.64 25.90
C LEU A 357 13.37 7.32 25.88
N GLU A 358 13.06 8.10 24.86
CA GLU A 358 11.73 8.69 24.64
C GLU A 358 10.69 7.59 24.38
N GLY A 359 11.07 6.58 23.59
CA GLY A 359 10.31 5.36 23.40
C GLY A 359 9.26 5.48 22.30
N GLY A 360 8.16 4.74 22.47
CA GLY A 360 7.06 4.67 21.54
C GLY A 360 7.44 3.96 20.24
N ARG A 361 6.72 4.29 19.18
CA ARG A 361 6.97 3.73 17.84
C ARG A 361 8.38 4.04 17.34
N ASP A 362 8.78 5.30 17.42
CA ASP A 362 10.01 5.79 16.82
C ASP A 362 11.23 5.43 17.66
N GLY A 363 11.14 5.51 19.00
CA GLY A 363 12.20 5.05 19.89
C GLY A 363 12.46 3.55 19.80
N CYS A 364 11.42 2.72 19.71
CA CYS A 364 11.57 1.28 19.48
C CYS A 364 12.25 0.97 18.13
N ARG A 365 11.86 1.73 17.10
CA ARG A 365 12.38 1.59 15.74
C ARG A 365 13.85 1.95 15.70
N GLU A 366 14.25 3.07 16.30
CA GLU A 366 15.63 3.50 16.41
C GLU A 366 16.47 2.49 17.21
N LEU A 367 15.99 2.08 18.39
CA LEU A 367 16.65 1.05 19.21
C LEU A 367 16.93 -0.23 18.42
N SER A 368 15.95 -0.69 17.63
CA SER A 368 16.11 -1.91 16.84
C SER A 368 17.15 -1.81 15.71
N MET A 369 17.53 -0.60 15.26
CA MET A 369 18.57 -0.43 14.24
C MET A 369 19.99 -0.63 14.79
N TYR A 370 20.18 -0.37 16.09
CA TYR A 370 21.47 -0.47 16.78
C TYR A 370 21.60 -1.74 17.63
N ALA A 371 20.54 -2.55 17.69
CA ALA A 371 20.51 -3.78 18.45
C ALA A 371 21.37 -4.89 17.84
N GLU A 372 22.00 -5.70 18.68
CA GLU A 372 22.72 -6.90 18.25
C GLU A 372 21.86 -8.17 18.36
N ASP A 373 20.75 -8.12 19.10
CA ASP A 373 19.87 -9.27 19.28
C ASP A 373 19.08 -9.61 18.01
N GLY A 374 19.05 -10.90 17.66
CA GLY A 374 18.36 -11.39 16.45
C GLY A 374 16.83 -11.30 16.51
N TYR A 375 16.26 -10.97 17.66
CA TYR A 375 14.84 -10.71 17.87
C TYR A 375 14.51 -9.22 18.00
N ALA A 376 15.49 -8.32 17.83
CA ALA A 376 15.21 -6.90 17.70
C ALA A 376 14.25 -6.64 16.53
N HIS A 377 13.22 -5.84 16.78
CA HIS A 377 12.18 -5.60 15.80
C HIS A 377 11.54 -4.21 15.98
N PRO A 378 11.32 -3.43 14.91
CA PRO A 378 10.81 -2.05 15.03
C PRO A 378 9.37 -1.98 15.57
N ASN A 379 8.57 -3.03 15.40
CA ASN A 379 7.24 -3.16 16.00
C ASN A 379 7.21 -3.84 17.38
N ALA A 380 8.35 -4.08 18.04
CA ALA A 380 8.35 -4.77 19.33
C ALA A 380 7.57 -4.02 20.41
N TRP A 381 7.44 -2.69 20.33
CA TRP A 381 6.58 -1.88 21.21
C TRP A 381 5.13 -2.40 21.19
N ALA A 382 4.57 -2.65 20.01
CA ALA A 382 3.19 -3.14 19.85
C ALA A 382 3.06 -4.58 20.36
N LEU A 383 4.09 -5.39 20.13
CA LEU A 383 4.12 -6.79 20.54
C LEU A 383 4.25 -6.95 22.05
N LEU A 384 5.08 -6.12 22.69
CA LEU A 384 5.20 -6.06 24.15
C LEU A 384 3.89 -5.59 24.77
N ALA A 385 3.30 -4.50 24.26
CA ALA A 385 2.00 -4.01 24.73
C ALA A 385 0.93 -5.11 24.68
N GLY A 386 0.82 -5.84 23.57
CA GLY A 386 -0.10 -6.97 23.45
C GLY A 386 0.23 -8.15 24.38
N ALA A 387 1.51 -8.42 24.63
CA ALA A 387 1.94 -9.47 25.54
C ALA A 387 1.52 -9.18 26.98
N ILE A 388 1.79 -7.96 27.48
CA ILE A 388 1.59 -7.58 28.89
C ILE A 388 0.17 -7.11 29.21
N ALA A 389 -0.63 -6.73 28.21
CA ALA A 389 -1.99 -6.22 28.43
C ALA A 389 -2.84 -7.15 29.33
N ASP A 390 -3.53 -6.58 30.32
CA ASP A 390 -4.52 -7.30 31.13
C ASP A 390 -5.94 -6.96 30.65
N ALA A 391 -6.85 -7.94 30.72
CA ALA A 391 -8.26 -7.73 30.39
C ALA A 391 -8.99 -6.86 31.43
N GLU A 392 -8.43 -6.70 32.63
CA GLU A 392 -8.96 -5.79 33.66
C GLU A 392 -8.59 -4.32 33.40
N ASP A 393 -7.62 -4.05 32.51
CA ASP A 393 -7.14 -2.70 32.20
C ASP A 393 -8.15 -1.89 31.38
N GLY A 394 -8.20 -0.59 31.69
CA GLY A 394 -9.01 0.35 30.91
C GLY A 394 -8.48 0.46 29.48
N GLY A 395 -9.32 0.18 28.48
CA GLY A 395 -8.94 0.27 27.07
C GLY A 395 -8.56 -1.06 26.42
N VAL A 396 -8.51 -2.14 27.20
CA VAL A 396 -8.36 -3.50 26.68
C VAL A 396 -9.73 -4.17 26.58
N SER A 397 -9.99 -4.87 25.47
CA SER A 397 -11.20 -5.67 25.26
C SER A 397 -10.85 -7.10 24.90
N GLU A 398 -11.49 -8.08 25.52
CA GLU A 398 -11.42 -9.47 25.10
C GLU A 398 -12.41 -9.73 23.96
N VAL A 399 -11.92 -10.40 22.91
CA VAL A 399 -12.68 -10.75 21.70
C VAL A 399 -12.52 -12.23 21.42
N THR A 400 -13.59 -12.93 21.07
CA THR A 400 -13.60 -14.36 20.79
C THR A 400 -13.81 -14.63 19.30
N ALA A 401 -13.00 -15.53 18.74
CA ALA A 401 -13.20 -16.09 17.41
C ALA A 401 -13.33 -17.62 17.49
N GLN A 402 -14.18 -18.23 16.66
CA GLN A 402 -14.43 -19.69 16.70
C GLN A 402 -13.53 -20.52 15.78
N GLN A 403 -12.91 -19.89 14.79
CA GLN A 403 -12.12 -20.53 13.73
C GLN A 403 -10.79 -19.80 13.50
N PHE A 404 -10.75 -18.47 13.65
CA PHE A 404 -9.50 -17.72 13.56
C PHE A 404 -8.57 -18.04 14.74
N SER A 405 -7.34 -18.47 14.42
CA SER A 405 -6.29 -18.84 15.35
C SER A 405 -4.93 -18.74 14.66
N PHE A 406 -3.85 -18.56 15.44
CA PHE A 406 -2.48 -18.54 14.91
C PHE A 406 -1.80 -19.92 14.89
N ASP A 407 -2.26 -20.84 15.75
CA ASP A 407 -1.70 -22.18 15.95
C ASP A 407 -2.43 -23.28 15.14
N ASN A 408 -3.39 -22.89 14.28
CA ASN A 408 -4.31 -23.77 13.58
C ASN A 408 -5.29 -24.55 14.49
N SER A 409 -5.51 -24.09 15.73
CA SER A 409 -6.62 -24.57 16.57
C SER A 409 -7.99 -24.06 16.09
N GLU A 410 -9.07 -24.57 16.66
CA GLU A 410 -10.44 -24.11 16.37
C GLU A 410 -10.78 -22.86 17.22
N GLY A 411 -10.21 -21.71 16.84
CA GLY A 411 -10.53 -20.41 17.45
C GLY A 411 -9.63 -20.00 18.61
N GLY A 412 -9.94 -18.84 19.20
CA GLY A 412 -9.14 -18.24 20.26
C GLY A 412 -9.83 -17.07 20.97
N VAL A 413 -9.21 -16.60 22.05
CA VAL A 413 -9.58 -15.37 22.76
C VAL A 413 -8.43 -14.39 22.60
N PHE A 414 -8.74 -13.18 22.19
CA PHE A 414 -7.77 -12.15 21.84
C PHE A 414 -7.95 -10.94 22.73
N LYS A 415 -6.83 -10.44 23.27
CA LYS A 415 -6.76 -9.15 23.95
C LYS A 415 -6.56 -8.08 22.89
N ARG A 416 -7.52 -7.18 22.74
CA ARG A 416 -7.48 -6.07 21.79
C ARG A 416 -7.30 -4.75 22.52
N LEU A 417 -6.34 -3.94 22.06
CA LEU A 417 -5.99 -2.64 22.62
C LEU A 417 -5.53 -1.67 21.52
N SER A 418 -5.31 -0.42 21.88
CA SER A 418 -4.75 0.60 20.98
C SER A 418 -3.62 1.35 21.67
N VAL A 419 -2.48 1.46 20.99
CA VAL A 419 -1.27 2.16 21.45
C VAL A 419 -0.65 2.86 20.24
N ASN A 420 -0.21 4.11 20.37
CA ASN A 420 0.37 4.91 19.28
C ASN A 420 -0.45 4.88 17.97
N ASP A 421 -1.77 5.06 18.09
CA ASP A 421 -2.76 4.97 17.00
C ASP A 421 -2.87 3.62 16.27
N ALA A 422 -2.05 2.62 16.62
CA ALA A 422 -2.18 1.27 16.11
C ALA A 422 -3.22 0.48 16.90
N THR A 423 -3.90 -0.45 16.23
CA THR A 423 -4.75 -1.46 16.87
C THR A 423 -3.97 -2.77 16.97
N ILE A 424 -3.91 -3.31 18.18
CA ILE A 424 -3.21 -4.56 18.48
C ILE A 424 -4.24 -5.59 18.92
N ALA A 425 -4.14 -6.82 18.42
CA ALA A 425 -4.91 -7.95 18.91
C ALA A 425 -3.97 -9.15 19.15
N ALA A 426 -3.71 -9.45 20.42
CA ALA A 426 -2.82 -10.55 20.83
C ALA A 426 -3.63 -11.74 21.34
N ASP A 427 -3.27 -12.96 20.92
CA ASP A 427 -3.87 -14.18 21.48
C ASP A 427 -3.57 -14.26 22.99
N LYS A 428 -4.60 -14.50 23.79
CA LYS A 428 -4.50 -14.67 25.25
C LYS A 428 -3.57 -15.83 25.64
N ASN A 429 -3.41 -16.83 24.78
CA ASN A 429 -2.48 -17.94 24.97
C ASN A 429 -1.11 -17.70 24.32
N HIS A 430 -0.87 -16.50 23.79
CA HIS A 430 0.41 -16.07 23.23
C HIS A 430 0.88 -16.85 21.99
N HIS A 431 -0.04 -17.36 21.16
CA HIS A 431 0.33 -17.99 19.89
C HIS A 431 0.61 -17.00 18.75
N GLY A 432 0.19 -15.74 18.89
CA GLY A 432 0.41 -14.72 17.86
C GLY A 432 -0.26 -13.38 18.19
N ALA A 433 -0.01 -12.41 17.33
CA ALA A 433 -0.60 -11.07 17.40
C ALA A 433 -0.85 -10.48 16.01
N LEU A 434 -1.92 -9.69 15.88
CA LEU A 434 -2.15 -8.77 14.77
C LEU A 434 -1.77 -7.36 15.19
N VAL A 435 -1.03 -6.66 14.33
CA VAL A 435 -0.75 -5.23 14.49
C VAL A 435 -1.30 -4.52 13.25
N GLN A 436 -2.38 -3.76 13.43
CA GLN A 436 -2.92 -2.87 12.42
C GLN A 436 -2.41 -1.45 12.66
N ASP A 437 -1.56 -0.99 11.75
CA ASP A 437 -0.92 0.31 11.81
C ASP A 437 -1.23 1.04 10.49
N ALA A 438 -2.26 1.89 10.50
CA ALA A 438 -2.65 2.64 9.32
C ALA A 438 -1.88 3.97 9.26
N PRO A 439 -1.58 4.50 8.06
CA PRO A 439 -0.92 5.78 7.93
C PRO A 439 -1.71 6.91 8.59
N THR A 440 -1.02 7.88 9.17
CA THR A 440 -1.66 9.06 9.78
C THR A 440 -2.47 9.90 8.81
N PHE A 441 -2.34 9.70 7.49
CA PHE A 441 -2.83 10.55 6.39
C PHE A 441 -2.82 12.06 6.74
N ALA A 442 -1.64 12.56 7.07
CA ALA A 442 -1.36 13.95 7.42
C ALA A 442 -0.04 14.42 6.76
N SER A 443 0.11 15.72 6.61
CA SER A 443 1.31 16.42 6.15
C SER A 443 1.57 17.54 7.17
N GLY A 444 2.65 17.42 7.94
CA GLY A 444 2.78 18.09 9.23
C GLY A 444 1.52 17.94 10.09
N GLU A 445 1.02 19.05 10.62
CA GLU A 445 -0.19 19.10 11.46
C GLU A 445 -1.51 19.04 10.66
N SER A 446 -1.45 19.04 9.32
CA SER A 446 -2.64 19.16 8.47
C SER A 446 -3.09 17.82 7.90
N ALA A 447 -4.36 17.47 8.08
CA ALA A 447 -4.92 16.24 7.54
C ALA A 447 -4.99 16.24 6.00
N CYS A 448 -4.59 15.14 5.38
CA CYS A 448 -4.74 14.91 3.95
C CYS A 448 -6.20 14.53 3.62
N PRO A 449 -6.77 15.06 2.52
CA PRO A 449 -7.99 14.51 1.95
C PRO A 449 -7.74 13.06 1.49
N VAL A 450 -8.59 12.12 1.91
CA VAL A 450 -8.51 10.71 1.48
C VAL A 450 -9.75 10.34 0.69
N VAL A 451 -9.57 9.77 -0.50
CA VAL A 451 -10.65 9.32 -1.39
C VAL A 451 -10.42 7.85 -1.73
N ALA A 452 -11.31 6.98 -1.23
CA ALA A 452 -11.34 5.58 -1.60
C ALA A 452 -12.28 5.36 -2.80
N LEU A 453 -11.73 4.90 -3.93
CA LEU A 453 -12.49 4.55 -5.13
C LEU A 453 -12.81 3.07 -5.10
N ASP A 454 -14.09 2.72 -4.94
CA ASP A 454 -14.51 1.33 -4.91
C ASP A 454 -15.91 1.17 -5.47
N ALA A 455 -16.04 0.40 -6.55
CA ALA A 455 -17.33 0.11 -7.15
C ALA A 455 -18.24 -0.70 -6.21
N THR A 456 -17.65 -1.43 -5.27
CA THR A 456 -18.32 -2.37 -4.36
C THR A 456 -18.21 -1.99 -2.88
N GLY A 457 -17.71 -0.80 -2.58
CA GLY A 457 -17.26 -0.42 -1.23
C GLY A 457 -18.27 -0.60 -0.10
N ARG A 458 -17.77 -1.20 0.99
CA ARG A 458 -18.47 -1.36 2.28
C ARG A 458 -17.90 -0.37 3.29
N PRO A 459 -18.69 0.62 3.76
CA PRO A 459 -18.17 1.73 4.58
C PRO A 459 -17.47 1.29 5.86
N ARG A 460 -17.97 0.25 6.53
CA ARG A 460 -17.41 -0.25 7.79
C ARG A 460 -16.04 -0.90 7.61
N LEU A 461 -15.87 -1.70 6.55
CA LEU A 461 -14.58 -2.29 6.21
C LEU A 461 -13.56 -1.21 5.86
N TRP A 462 -13.95 -0.23 5.05
CA TRP A 462 -13.09 0.90 4.71
C TRP A 462 -12.72 1.75 5.93
N GLN A 463 -13.67 2.00 6.83
CA GLN A 463 -13.41 2.71 8.08
C GLN A 463 -12.40 1.97 8.96
N LEU A 464 -12.55 0.65 9.08
CA LEU A 464 -11.62 -0.17 9.83
C LEU A 464 -10.25 -0.18 9.16
N ALA A 465 -10.16 -0.49 7.86
CA ALA A 465 -8.90 -0.56 7.12
C ALA A 465 -8.08 0.73 7.19
N LEU A 466 -8.74 1.89 7.09
CA LEU A 466 -8.08 3.20 7.09
C LEU A 466 -7.88 3.80 8.49
N GLY A 467 -8.44 3.20 9.54
CA GLY A 467 -8.45 3.79 10.89
C GLY A 467 -9.19 5.13 10.97
N ARG A 468 -10.12 5.42 10.04
CA ARG A 468 -10.72 6.75 9.87
C ARG A 468 -12.21 6.69 9.58
N THR A 469 -12.94 7.67 10.10
CA THR A 469 -14.37 7.82 9.79
C THR A 469 -14.57 7.97 8.29
N THR A 470 -15.41 7.12 7.70
CA THR A 470 -15.59 7.04 6.25
C THR A 470 -17.03 7.36 5.85
N GLN A 471 -17.20 8.21 4.84
CA GLN A 471 -18.49 8.51 4.24
C GLN A 471 -18.55 7.96 2.81
N ARG A 472 -19.55 7.12 2.51
CA ARG A 472 -19.83 6.69 1.13
C ARG A 472 -20.55 7.79 0.35
N ARG A 473 -20.06 8.07 -0.84
CA ARG A 473 -20.75 8.85 -1.87
C ARG A 473 -20.88 7.98 -3.11
N ASP A 474 -22.12 7.67 -3.46
CA ASP A 474 -22.43 6.95 -4.70
C ASP A 474 -22.88 7.96 -5.75
N VAL A 475 -22.49 7.72 -7.01
CA VAL A 475 -22.95 8.53 -8.14
C VAL A 475 -24.40 8.20 -8.51
N HIS A 476 -24.90 7.05 -8.07
CA HIS A 476 -26.29 6.64 -8.20
C HIS A 476 -27.07 6.92 -6.91
N GLU A 477 -28.29 7.41 -7.03
CA GLU A 477 -29.19 7.69 -5.91
C GLU A 477 -29.81 6.41 -5.33
N SER A 478 -29.81 5.30 -6.09
CA SER A 478 -30.36 4.02 -5.65
C SER A 478 -29.81 2.82 -6.43
N ASP A 479 -29.95 1.62 -5.85
CA ASP A 479 -29.63 0.36 -6.53
C ASP A 479 -30.44 0.15 -7.82
N ALA A 480 -31.65 0.73 -7.92
CA ALA A 480 -32.46 0.65 -9.12
C ALA A 480 -31.89 1.51 -10.26
N GLU A 481 -31.36 2.69 -9.93
CA GLU A 481 -30.67 3.55 -10.89
C GLU A 481 -29.38 2.90 -11.37
N ARG A 482 -28.57 2.35 -10.45
CA ARG A 482 -27.35 1.62 -10.80
C ARG A 482 -27.65 0.43 -11.71
N ARG A 483 -28.67 -0.38 -11.39
CA ARG A 483 -29.15 -1.45 -12.29
C ARG A 483 -29.55 -0.92 -13.66
N GLY A 484 -30.25 0.22 -13.71
CA GLY A 484 -30.63 0.88 -14.96
C GLY A 484 -29.41 1.31 -15.77
N PHE A 485 -28.42 1.92 -15.13
CA PHE A 485 -27.17 2.33 -15.77
C PHE A 485 -26.40 1.12 -16.34
N LEU A 486 -26.18 0.07 -15.55
CA LEU A 486 -25.50 -1.14 -16.02
C LEU A 486 -26.22 -1.77 -17.22
N ARG A 487 -27.55 -1.78 -17.19
CA ARG A 487 -28.37 -2.40 -18.24
C ARG A 487 -28.49 -1.57 -19.51
N ASP A 488 -28.78 -0.29 -19.37
CA ASP A 488 -29.24 0.59 -20.45
C ASP A 488 -28.09 1.45 -21.02
N VAL A 489 -27.01 1.65 -20.25
CA VAL A 489 -25.81 2.39 -20.68
C VAL A 489 -24.65 1.45 -20.95
N MET A 490 -24.36 0.53 -20.02
CA MET A 490 -23.28 -0.46 -20.22
C MET A 490 -23.71 -1.71 -20.99
N ASN A 491 -24.99 -1.80 -21.40
CA ASN A 491 -25.55 -2.94 -22.12
C ASN A 491 -25.27 -4.31 -21.47
N LEU A 492 -25.16 -4.33 -20.13
CA LEU A 492 -24.85 -5.53 -19.35
C LEU A 492 -26.13 -6.20 -18.85
N ARG A 493 -26.18 -7.51 -19.03
CA ARG A 493 -27.30 -8.38 -18.67
C ARG A 493 -26.76 -9.56 -17.87
N VAL A 494 -27.39 -9.88 -16.73
CA VAL A 494 -26.99 -11.02 -15.90
C VAL A 494 -28.12 -12.05 -15.86
N VAL A 495 -27.78 -13.32 -16.04
CA VAL A 495 -28.70 -14.45 -15.89
C VAL A 495 -28.24 -15.31 -14.72
N GLN A 496 -29.03 -15.35 -13.65
CA GLN A 496 -28.75 -16.21 -12.50
C GLN A 496 -29.20 -17.64 -12.82
N THR A 497 -28.28 -18.61 -12.73
CA THR A 497 -28.57 -20.00 -13.07
C THR A 497 -28.61 -20.96 -11.88
N SER A 498 -28.26 -20.49 -10.69
CA SER A 498 -28.31 -21.26 -9.44
C SER A 498 -28.90 -20.42 -8.30
N GLN A 499 -29.68 -21.07 -7.42
CA GLN A 499 -30.19 -20.48 -6.18
C GLN A 499 -29.26 -20.71 -4.97
N SER A 500 -28.10 -21.34 -5.20
CA SER A 500 -27.11 -21.64 -4.16
C SER A 500 -25.87 -20.76 -4.31
N ALA A 501 -25.22 -20.42 -3.20
CA ALA A 501 -23.97 -19.66 -3.20
C ALA A 501 -22.83 -20.38 -3.95
N LEU A 502 -22.79 -21.72 -3.87
CA LEU A 502 -21.78 -22.56 -4.52
C LEU A 502 -20.33 -22.10 -4.21
N PRO A 503 -19.87 -22.18 -2.94
CA PRO A 503 -18.54 -21.72 -2.56
C PRO A 503 -17.47 -22.65 -3.14
N TYR A 504 -16.79 -22.20 -4.19
CA TYR A 504 -15.90 -23.01 -5.05
C TYR A 504 -14.42 -22.85 -4.71
N PHE A 505 -14.09 -22.49 -3.47
CA PHE A 505 -12.72 -22.20 -3.04
C PHE A 505 -12.01 -23.37 -2.33
N SER A 506 -12.76 -24.39 -1.92
CA SER A 506 -12.22 -25.62 -1.31
C SER A 506 -11.68 -26.59 -2.37
N ASP A 507 -11.22 -27.76 -1.92
CA ASP A 507 -10.92 -28.88 -2.82
C ASP A 507 -12.15 -29.19 -3.71
N PRO A 508 -12.00 -29.21 -5.05
CA PRO A 508 -13.08 -29.55 -5.98
C PRO A 508 -13.35 -31.07 -6.04
N SER A 509 -12.44 -31.91 -5.53
CA SER A 509 -12.55 -33.37 -5.60
C SER A 509 -13.85 -33.87 -4.95
N GLY A 510 -14.62 -34.67 -5.69
CA GLY A 510 -15.90 -35.23 -5.21
C GLY A 510 -17.11 -34.32 -5.36
N ARG A 511 -16.95 -33.11 -5.91
CA ARG A 511 -18.08 -32.26 -6.33
C ARG A 511 -18.58 -32.68 -7.72
N ASN A 512 -19.85 -32.39 -8.01
CA ASN A 512 -20.45 -32.63 -9.32
C ASN A 512 -20.48 -31.31 -10.12
N PHE A 513 -19.75 -31.26 -11.22
CA PHE A 513 -19.66 -30.09 -12.11
C PHE A 513 -20.45 -30.27 -13.42
N GLY A 514 -21.34 -31.26 -13.49
CA GLY A 514 -22.11 -31.52 -14.72
C GLY A 514 -23.00 -30.34 -15.14
N GLU A 515 -23.59 -29.62 -14.19
CA GLU A 515 -24.39 -28.42 -14.47
C GLU A 515 -23.51 -27.24 -14.90
N ASP A 516 -22.32 -27.10 -14.30
CA ASP A 516 -21.34 -26.09 -14.68
C ASP A 516 -20.84 -26.27 -16.13
N LEU A 517 -20.47 -27.50 -16.50
CA LEU A 517 -19.97 -27.83 -17.84
C LEU A 517 -21.06 -27.65 -18.91
N GLU A 518 -22.29 -28.13 -18.64
CA GLU A 518 -23.44 -27.95 -19.53
C GLU A 518 -23.78 -26.46 -19.74
N LEU A 519 -23.67 -25.64 -18.70
CA LEU A 519 -23.88 -24.19 -18.82
C LEU A 519 -22.85 -23.56 -19.76
N VAL A 520 -21.57 -23.93 -19.62
CA VAL A 520 -20.50 -23.42 -20.48
C VAL A 520 -20.69 -23.88 -21.93
N GLU A 521 -21.03 -25.16 -22.14
CA GLU A 521 -21.34 -25.71 -23.46
C GLU A 521 -22.54 -24.97 -24.09
N THR A 522 -23.64 -24.84 -23.36
CA THR A 522 -24.84 -24.12 -23.82
C THR A 522 -24.53 -22.66 -24.17
N ALA A 523 -23.74 -21.98 -23.32
CA ALA A 523 -23.34 -20.60 -23.57
C ALA A 523 -22.51 -20.48 -24.86
N ALA A 524 -21.55 -21.40 -25.06
CA ALA A 524 -20.73 -21.45 -26.24
C ALA A 524 -21.55 -21.75 -27.50
N GLU A 525 -22.43 -22.74 -27.45
CA GLU A 525 -23.25 -23.13 -28.59
C GLU A 525 -24.23 -22.03 -28.98
N GLU A 526 -25.05 -21.53 -28.06
CA GLU A 526 -26.19 -20.66 -28.39
C GLU A 526 -25.79 -19.19 -28.62
N PHE A 527 -24.81 -18.67 -27.87
CA PHE A 527 -24.50 -17.24 -27.85
C PHE A 527 -23.20 -16.87 -28.55
N THR A 528 -22.37 -17.85 -28.89
CA THR A 528 -21.08 -17.58 -29.54
C THR A 528 -20.95 -18.18 -30.94
N GLY A 529 -20.05 -17.61 -31.74
CA GLY A 529 -19.74 -18.05 -33.10
C GLY A 529 -20.20 -17.07 -34.18
N HIS A 530 -20.27 -17.53 -35.43
CA HIS A 530 -20.47 -16.65 -36.60
C HIS A 530 -21.92 -16.54 -37.08
N ARG A 531 -22.89 -17.05 -36.31
CA ARG A 531 -24.31 -16.95 -36.69
C ARG A 531 -24.81 -15.55 -36.35
N THR A 532 -25.73 -15.01 -37.15
CA THR A 532 -26.27 -13.65 -36.97
C THR A 532 -26.97 -13.42 -35.63
N GLN A 533 -27.33 -14.49 -34.91
CA GLN A 533 -28.00 -14.46 -33.62
C GLN A 533 -27.02 -14.57 -32.43
N CYS A 534 -25.74 -14.86 -32.69
CA CYS A 534 -24.71 -14.92 -31.66
C CYS A 534 -24.33 -13.50 -31.22
N LEU A 535 -24.10 -13.32 -29.93
CA LEU A 535 -23.65 -12.06 -29.33
C LEU A 535 -22.15 -11.86 -29.49
N ASP A 536 -21.38 -12.94 -29.47
CA ASP A 536 -19.93 -12.91 -29.59
C ASP A 536 -19.45 -13.89 -30.68
N THR A 537 -18.32 -13.59 -31.29
CA THR A 537 -17.62 -14.54 -32.16
C THR A 537 -16.61 -15.39 -31.41
N LYS A 538 -16.15 -14.94 -30.24
CA LYS A 538 -15.29 -15.66 -29.32
C LYS A 538 -16.12 -16.56 -28.44
N LYS A 539 -15.54 -17.70 -28.04
CA LYS A 539 -16.12 -18.57 -27.02
C LYS A 539 -16.27 -17.81 -25.69
N PRO A 540 -17.18 -18.23 -24.80
CA PRO A 540 -17.39 -17.58 -23.52
C PRO A 540 -16.11 -17.53 -22.70
N ALA A 541 -15.90 -16.44 -21.99
CA ALA A 541 -14.90 -16.43 -20.93
C ALA A 541 -15.49 -17.05 -19.66
N VAL A 542 -14.73 -17.94 -19.01
CA VAL A 542 -15.16 -18.65 -17.81
C VAL A 542 -14.38 -18.15 -16.61
N ILE A 543 -15.09 -17.75 -15.55
CA ILE A 543 -14.52 -17.22 -14.31
C ILE A 543 -14.88 -18.17 -13.17
N SER A 544 -13.87 -18.63 -12.43
CA SER A 544 -14.07 -19.41 -11.20
C SER A 544 -12.84 -19.34 -10.31
N SER A 545 -12.76 -20.17 -9.26
CA SER A 545 -11.55 -20.30 -8.47
C SER A 545 -10.45 -21.02 -9.26
N LYS A 546 -9.19 -20.67 -8.98
CA LYS A 546 -8.01 -21.35 -9.55
C LYS A 546 -8.04 -22.87 -9.40
N LYS A 547 -8.61 -23.39 -8.29
CA LYS A 547 -8.71 -24.83 -8.04
C LYS A 547 -9.71 -25.49 -8.99
N VAL A 548 -10.90 -24.89 -9.16
CA VAL A 548 -11.93 -25.41 -10.07
C VAL A 548 -11.48 -25.30 -11.52
N LEU A 549 -10.91 -24.18 -11.94
CA LEU A 549 -10.43 -24.01 -13.32
C LEU A 549 -9.35 -25.04 -13.69
N ARG A 550 -8.43 -25.33 -12.77
CA ARG A 550 -7.42 -26.38 -12.98
C ARG A 550 -8.01 -27.78 -12.99
N TYR A 551 -9.05 -28.01 -12.20
CA TYR A 551 -9.71 -29.31 -12.12
C TYR A 551 -10.52 -29.62 -13.38
N LEU A 552 -11.08 -28.59 -14.02
CA LEU A 552 -11.93 -28.70 -15.21
C LEU A 552 -11.24 -28.23 -16.50
N ASP A 553 -9.91 -28.07 -16.52
CA ASP A 553 -9.18 -27.44 -17.63
C ASP A 553 -9.41 -28.17 -18.96
N ASP A 554 -9.33 -29.50 -18.93
CA ASP A 554 -9.54 -30.36 -20.11
C ASP A 554 -11.00 -30.29 -20.60
N GLU A 555 -11.98 -30.36 -19.70
CA GLU A 555 -13.41 -30.31 -20.04
C GLU A 555 -13.87 -28.92 -20.50
N LEU A 556 -13.31 -27.85 -19.94
CA LEU A 556 -13.63 -26.48 -20.33
C LEU A 556 -12.96 -26.07 -21.65
N GLY A 557 -11.78 -26.58 -21.96
CA GLY A 557 -10.99 -26.14 -23.13
C GLY A 557 -11.71 -26.28 -24.48
N GLU A 558 -12.67 -27.19 -24.60
CA GLU A 558 -13.48 -27.34 -25.82
C GLU A 558 -14.51 -26.24 -26.01
N ASN A 559 -14.97 -25.58 -24.94
CA ASN A 559 -16.10 -24.64 -24.96
C ASN A 559 -15.78 -23.24 -24.41
N ALA A 560 -14.72 -23.08 -23.62
CA ALA A 560 -14.26 -21.80 -23.10
C ALA A 560 -13.24 -21.13 -24.04
N GLY A 561 -13.26 -19.80 -24.09
CA GLY A 561 -12.29 -18.98 -24.81
C GLY A 561 -11.13 -18.52 -23.93
N GLU A 562 -11.44 -18.16 -22.69
CA GLU A 562 -10.49 -17.70 -21.67
C GLU A 562 -10.91 -18.25 -20.30
N LEU A 563 -9.94 -18.61 -19.46
CA LEU A 563 -10.15 -19.09 -18.09
C LEU A 563 -9.51 -18.11 -17.11
N VAL A 564 -10.31 -17.46 -16.26
CA VAL A 564 -9.84 -16.39 -15.38
C VAL A 564 -10.17 -16.71 -13.92
N ASN A 565 -9.15 -16.65 -13.06
CA ASN A 565 -9.32 -16.83 -11.62
C ASN A 565 -9.93 -15.57 -10.98
N TYR A 566 -10.88 -15.73 -10.05
CA TYR A 566 -11.44 -14.63 -9.25
C TYR A 566 -10.37 -13.67 -8.69
N MET A 567 -9.28 -14.21 -8.14
CA MET A 567 -8.24 -13.41 -7.48
C MET A 567 -7.19 -12.84 -8.44
N ASP A 568 -7.32 -13.05 -9.75
CA ASP A 568 -6.37 -12.60 -10.77
C ASP A 568 -7.02 -11.65 -11.78
N MET A 569 -8.12 -11.00 -11.37
CA MET A 569 -8.90 -10.10 -12.23
C MET A 569 -8.38 -8.65 -12.19
N LYS A 570 -7.67 -8.27 -11.14
CA LYS A 570 -7.06 -6.94 -10.96
C LYS A 570 -5.88 -6.81 -11.93
N GLY A 571 -6.09 -6.14 -13.06
CA GLY A 571 -5.05 -5.88 -14.08
C GLY A 571 -5.16 -6.70 -15.37
N SER A 572 -6.15 -7.59 -15.51
CA SER A 572 -6.37 -8.36 -16.74
C SER A 572 -7.37 -7.67 -17.68
N ASP A 573 -6.94 -7.40 -18.91
CA ASP A 573 -7.80 -6.97 -20.02
C ASP A 573 -8.36 -8.15 -20.83
N ALA A 574 -8.07 -9.39 -20.42
CA ALA A 574 -8.44 -10.59 -21.17
C ALA A 574 -9.96 -10.69 -21.45
N LEU A 575 -10.78 -10.09 -20.57
CA LEU A 575 -12.24 -10.16 -20.61
C LEU A 575 -12.91 -8.97 -21.32
N ALA A 576 -12.14 -7.91 -21.62
CA ALA A 576 -12.70 -6.66 -22.13
C ALA A 576 -13.43 -6.83 -23.47
N GLU A 577 -12.95 -7.76 -24.29
CA GLU A 577 -13.52 -8.11 -25.60
C GLU A 577 -14.23 -9.47 -25.59
N HIS A 578 -14.75 -9.93 -24.44
CA HIS A 578 -15.64 -11.09 -24.33
C HIS A 578 -17.04 -10.64 -23.89
N GLN A 579 -18.00 -10.79 -24.79
CA GLN A 579 -19.39 -10.32 -24.64
C GLN A 579 -20.26 -11.40 -24.00
N VAL A 580 -19.78 -12.65 -23.99
CA VAL A 580 -20.40 -13.75 -23.26
C VAL A 580 -19.46 -14.19 -22.13
N GLY A 581 -19.91 -14.03 -20.90
CA GLY A 581 -19.21 -14.48 -19.69
C GLY A 581 -19.97 -15.60 -18.98
N VAL A 582 -19.26 -16.54 -18.37
CA VAL A 582 -19.83 -17.56 -17.49
C VAL A 582 -19.08 -17.55 -16.16
N ILE A 583 -19.80 -17.36 -15.07
CA ILE A 583 -19.27 -17.36 -13.71
C ILE A 583 -19.71 -18.64 -13.01
N LEU A 584 -18.74 -19.40 -12.49
CA LEU A 584 -18.98 -20.66 -11.82
C LEU A 584 -18.70 -20.53 -10.32
N GLY A 585 -19.76 -20.66 -9.52
CA GLY A 585 -19.71 -20.59 -8.06
C GLY A 585 -19.40 -19.19 -7.53
N SER A 586 -19.04 -19.10 -6.25
CA SER A 586 -18.60 -17.86 -5.58
C SER A 586 -17.36 -18.11 -4.71
N PRO A 587 -16.61 -17.05 -4.36
CA PRO A 587 -15.49 -17.17 -3.44
C PRO A 587 -15.95 -17.27 -1.98
N HIS A 588 -15.17 -17.99 -1.18
CA HIS A 588 -15.24 -18.05 0.28
C HIS A 588 -13.89 -18.56 0.78
N PHE A 589 -13.02 -17.68 1.27
CA PHE A 589 -11.61 -18.01 1.54
C PHE A 589 -11.41 -18.83 2.83
N GLY A 590 -12.43 -18.86 3.68
CA GLY A 590 -12.44 -19.61 4.94
C GLY A 590 -13.09 -18.77 6.03
N ASP A 591 -13.56 -19.40 7.10
CA ASP A 591 -14.22 -18.70 8.21
C ASP A 591 -13.27 -17.79 8.99
N GLN A 592 -11.97 -18.09 8.93
CA GLN A 592 -10.91 -17.31 9.58
C GLN A 592 -10.82 -15.87 9.09
N HIS A 593 -11.17 -15.57 7.83
CA HIS A 593 -11.00 -14.21 7.30
C HIS A 593 -12.07 -13.24 7.83
N PRO A 594 -13.38 -13.55 7.77
CA PRO A 594 -14.41 -12.77 8.46
C PRO A 594 -14.13 -12.57 9.96
N GLU A 595 -13.68 -13.64 10.64
CA GLU A 595 -13.39 -13.59 12.07
C GLU A 595 -12.15 -12.75 12.40
N LYS A 596 -11.07 -12.81 11.58
CA LYS A 596 -9.89 -11.92 11.69
C LYS A 596 -10.31 -10.45 11.69
N TRP A 597 -11.20 -10.07 10.76
CA TRP A 597 -11.71 -8.71 10.66
C TRP A 597 -12.57 -8.30 11.85
N ALA A 598 -13.35 -9.21 12.41
CA ALA A 598 -14.11 -8.95 13.63
C ALA A 598 -13.18 -8.78 14.85
N VAL A 599 -12.12 -9.58 14.95
CA VAL A 599 -11.07 -9.42 15.99
C VAL A 599 -10.45 -8.03 15.92
N LEU A 600 -10.08 -7.55 14.73
CA LEU A 600 -9.56 -6.18 14.54
C LEU A 600 -10.58 -5.10 14.93
N ALA A 601 -11.88 -5.36 14.68
CA ALA A 601 -12.96 -4.46 15.05
C ALA A 601 -13.31 -4.45 16.55
N GLY A 602 -12.86 -5.44 17.31
CA GLY A 602 -13.31 -5.62 18.70
C GLY A 602 -14.66 -6.33 18.81
N GLU A 603 -15.05 -7.13 17.82
CA GLU A 603 -16.33 -7.83 17.76
C GLU A 603 -16.14 -9.34 17.87
N ASP A 604 -16.89 -10.00 18.75
CA ASP A 604 -16.95 -11.47 18.78
C ASP A 604 -17.50 -12.00 17.45
N ALA A 605 -16.92 -13.08 16.93
CA ALA A 605 -17.38 -13.69 15.70
C ALA A 605 -17.28 -15.21 15.72
N GLY A 606 -18.23 -15.86 15.06
CA GLY A 606 -18.27 -17.30 15.00
C GLY A 606 -19.28 -17.80 13.99
N ARG A 607 -18.95 -18.89 13.31
CA ARG A 607 -19.81 -19.47 12.29
C ARG A 607 -21.16 -19.91 12.89
N GLY A 608 -22.24 -19.22 12.53
CA GLY A 608 -23.60 -19.58 12.94
C GLY A 608 -24.09 -20.91 12.36
N GLU A 609 -25.29 -21.33 12.77
CA GLU A 609 -25.90 -22.59 12.31
C GLU A 609 -26.36 -22.54 10.83
N GLU A 610 -26.65 -21.34 10.33
CA GLU A 610 -27.13 -21.12 8.97
C GLU A 610 -26.02 -21.32 7.91
N ARG A 611 -26.42 -21.61 6.67
CA ARG A 611 -25.50 -21.96 5.57
C ARG A 611 -25.88 -21.30 4.26
N GLY A 612 -24.94 -21.31 3.32
CA GLY A 612 -25.16 -20.74 1.99
C GLY A 612 -25.36 -19.23 2.07
N MET A 613 -26.41 -18.71 1.44
CA MET A 613 -26.67 -17.27 1.39
C MET A 613 -27.02 -16.68 2.75
N ASN A 614 -27.57 -17.48 3.68
CA ASN A 614 -27.93 -17.01 5.01
C ASN A 614 -26.83 -17.22 6.07
N LEU A 615 -25.61 -17.60 5.64
CA LEU A 615 -24.48 -17.70 6.56
C LEU A 615 -24.28 -16.37 7.30
N ASP A 616 -24.13 -16.46 8.61
CA ASP A 616 -24.01 -15.33 9.53
C ASP A 616 -22.91 -15.65 10.56
N TYR A 617 -22.04 -14.68 10.84
CA TYR A 617 -20.95 -14.78 11.81
C TYR A 617 -21.24 -14.13 13.16
N GLY A 618 -22.42 -13.54 13.35
CA GLY A 618 -22.78 -12.83 14.58
C GLY A 618 -22.11 -11.46 14.78
N SER A 619 -21.28 -11.04 13.81
CA SER A 619 -20.59 -9.74 13.78
C SER A 619 -20.95 -8.98 12.51
N ASP A 620 -21.22 -7.68 12.65
CA ASP A 620 -21.55 -6.80 11.53
C ASP A 620 -20.34 -6.67 10.58
N ILE A 621 -19.13 -6.56 11.14
CA ILE A 621 -17.88 -6.50 10.38
C ILE A 621 -17.59 -7.82 9.67
N ALA A 622 -17.68 -8.95 10.37
CA ALA A 622 -17.48 -10.27 9.76
C ALA A 622 -18.47 -10.51 8.61
N ASN A 623 -19.73 -10.12 8.79
CA ASN A 623 -20.76 -10.27 7.76
C ASN A 623 -20.56 -9.32 6.57
N ASP A 624 -20.05 -8.11 6.80
CA ASP A 624 -19.63 -7.24 5.72
C ASP A 624 -18.44 -7.83 4.96
N TYR A 625 -17.46 -8.43 5.65
CA TYR A 625 -16.35 -9.12 5.01
C TYR A 625 -16.80 -10.38 4.23
N LEU A 626 -17.73 -11.15 4.78
CA LEU A 626 -18.36 -12.28 4.06
C LEU A 626 -18.95 -11.80 2.72
N LYS A 627 -19.72 -10.71 2.75
CA LYS A 627 -20.31 -10.15 1.54
C LYS A 627 -19.27 -9.55 0.60
N HIS A 628 -18.15 -9.04 1.14
CA HIS A 628 -17.01 -8.60 0.36
C HIS A 628 -16.37 -9.76 -0.41
N MET A 629 -15.98 -10.83 0.28
CA MET A 629 -15.33 -11.97 -0.39
C MET A 629 -16.26 -12.71 -1.34
N ARG A 630 -17.58 -12.70 -1.10
CA ARG A 630 -18.55 -13.51 -1.85
C ARG A 630 -19.29 -12.70 -2.93
N GLU A 631 -20.13 -11.75 -2.55
CA GLU A 631 -20.99 -10.99 -3.48
C GLU A 631 -20.21 -9.90 -4.23
N ASP A 632 -19.31 -9.18 -3.56
CA ASP A 632 -18.58 -8.08 -4.19
C ASP A 632 -17.57 -8.60 -5.22
N HIS A 633 -16.85 -9.68 -4.92
CA HIS A 633 -15.96 -10.34 -5.89
C HIS A 633 -16.70 -10.92 -7.10
N VAL A 634 -17.93 -11.45 -6.92
CA VAL A 634 -18.76 -11.88 -8.05
C VAL A 634 -19.20 -10.69 -8.90
N MET A 635 -19.61 -9.58 -8.28
CA MET A 635 -19.93 -8.37 -9.04
C MET A 635 -18.70 -7.84 -9.80
N GLN A 636 -17.54 -7.79 -9.17
CA GLN A 636 -16.29 -7.40 -9.84
C GLN A 636 -15.98 -8.31 -11.03
N ALA A 637 -16.23 -9.62 -10.93
CA ALA A 637 -16.09 -10.56 -12.05
C ALA A 637 -17.05 -10.25 -13.20
N ILE A 638 -18.33 -10.01 -12.90
CA ILE A 638 -19.35 -9.66 -13.90
C ILE A 638 -18.94 -8.41 -14.68
N LEU A 639 -18.45 -7.37 -13.99
CA LEU A 639 -18.08 -6.09 -14.58
C LEU A 639 -16.78 -6.13 -15.42
N ARG A 640 -16.12 -7.29 -15.51
CA ARG A 640 -14.91 -7.48 -16.33
C ARG A 640 -15.26 -7.93 -17.76
N SER A 641 -16.41 -8.58 -17.95
CA SER A 641 -16.89 -8.94 -19.28
C SER A 641 -17.36 -7.70 -20.06
N GLY A 642 -17.03 -7.66 -21.35
CA GLY A 642 -17.61 -6.73 -22.32
C GLY A 642 -17.52 -5.27 -21.93
N ARG A 643 -16.30 -4.78 -21.68
CA ARG A 643 -15.99 -3.38 -21.35
C ARG A 643 -15.97 -2.48 -22.58
N ASN A 644 -17.03 -2.57 -23.39
CA ASN A 644 -17.23 -1.76 -24.58
C ASN A 644 -18.72 -1.42 -24.74
N GLU A 645 -19.10 -0.79 -25.85
CA GLU A 645 -20.49 -0.39 -26.10
C GLU A 645 -21.38 -1.56 -26.57
N ASP A 646 -20.81 -2.75 -26.78
CA ASP A 646 -21.54 -3.89 -27.32
C ASP A 646 -22.36 -4.62 -26.24
N PRO A 647 -23.51 -5.23 -26.61
CA PRO A 647 -24.32 -6.01 -25.69
C PRO A 647 -23.53 -7.15 -25.03
N THR A 648 -23.58 -7.19 -23.70
CA THR A 648 -22.84 -8.15 -22.89
C THR A 648 -23.80 -8.98 -22.03
N LEU A 649 -23.63 -10.30 -22.08
CA LEU A 649 -24.45 -11.27 -21.36
C LEU A 649 -23.56 -12.14 -20.47
N VAL A 650 -23.82 -12.12 -19.17
CA VAL A 650 -23.09 -12.92 -18.19
C VAL A 650 -24.03 -13.93 -17.53
N PHE A 651 -23.69 -15.21 -17.62
CA PHE A 651 -24.36 -16.28 -16.90
C PHE A 651 -23.68 -16.49 -15.55
N ALA A 652 -24.40 -16.28 -14.45
CA ALA A 652 -23.89 -16.47 -13.10
C ALA A 652 -24.47 -17.73 -12.48
N HIS A 653 -23.65 -18.78 -12.39
CA HIS A 653 -23.99 -20.03 -11.69
C HIS A 653 -23.71 -19.90 -10.19
N THR A 654 -24.41 -18.95 -9.56
CA THR A 654 -24.39 -18.69 -8.13
C THR A 654 -25.55 -17.77 -7.74
N ALA A 655 -25.98 -17.84 -6.48
CA ALA A 655 -26.88 -16.85 -5.87
C ALA A 655 -26.15 -15.68 -5.20
N ALA A 656 -24.82 -15.67 -5.18
CA ALA A 656 -23.99 -14.60 -4.61
C ALA A 656 -23.96 -13.35 -5.51
N LEU A 657 -25.12 -12.80 -5.80
CA LEU A 657 -25.30 -11.61 -6.64
C LEU A 657 -25.73 -10.44 -5.78
N ARG A 658 -25.17 -9.27 -6.04
CA ARG A 658 -25.66 -8.04 -5.43
C ARG A 658 -26.99 -7.62 -6.03
N ASP A 659 -27.83 -7.02 -5.21
CA ASP A 659 -29.15 -6.55 -5.60
C ASP A 659 -29.09 -5.42 -6.64
N ASP A 660 -27.95 -4.74 -6.78
CA ASP A 660 -27.70 -3.66 -7.74
C ASP A 660 -27.24 -4.13 -9.13
N LEU A 661 -27.23 -5.44 -9.40
CA LEU A 661 -26.97 -6.03 -10.72
C LEU A 661 -28.25 -6.15 -11.59
N PRO A 662 -28.16 -5.97 -12.92
CA PRO A 662 -29.29 -6.13 -13.83
C PRO A 662 -29.57 -7.62 -14.11
N VAL A 663 -30.12 -8.32 -13.12
CA VAL A 663 -30.53 -9.73 -13.26
C VAL A 663 -31.90 -9.80 -13.94
N ASP A 664 -31.95 -10.29 -15.18
CA ASP A 664 -33.19 -10.28 -15.98
C ASP A 664 -34.06 -11.52 -15.83
N ASP A 665 -33.48 -12.66 -15.44
CA ASP A 665 -34.23 -13.91 -15.24
C ASP A 665 -33.49 -14.87 -14.30
N SER A 666 -34.25 -15.72 -13.60
CA SER A 666 -33.75 -16.84 -12.80
C SER A 666 -33.91 -18.14 -13.62
N GLY A 667 -32.93 -18.44 -14.46
CA GLY A 667 -32.96 -19.62 -15.33
C GLY A 667 -32.34 -20.84 -14.64
N VAL A 668 -33.11 -21.63 -13.90
CA VAL A 668 -32.58 -22.84 -13.23
C VAL A 668 -32.10 -23.86 -14.26
N VAL A 669 -30.80 -24.18 -14.25
CA VAL A 669 -30.22 -25.30 -15.03
C VAL A 669 -30.59 -26.60 -14.31
N LEU A 670 -31.76 -27.16 -14.62
CA LEU A 670 -32.13 -28.48 -14.13
C LEU A 670 -31.44 -29.55 -14.99
N SER A 671 -30.46 -30.23 -14.39
CA SER A 671 -29.75 -31.46 -14.78
C SER A 671 -30.07 -32.15 -16.12
N ALA A 672 -29.01 -32.67 -16.75
CA ALA A 672 -28.94 -33.64 -17.86
C ALA A 672 -30.29 -34.29 -18.26
N HIS A 673 -30.77 -33.84 -19.42
CA HIS A 673 -32.02 -34.21 -20.10
C HIS A 673 -33.30 -33.47 -19.64
N SER A 674 -33.62 -32.43 -20.41
CA SER A 674 -34.94 -31.78 -20.61
C SER A 674 -35.27 -30.54 -19.77
N LYS A 675 -35.87 -29.55 -20.46
CA LYS A 675 -36.45 -28.27 -19.98
C LYS A 675 -35.51 -27.19 -19.43
N GLY A 676 -34.41 -27.53 -18.74
CA GLY A 676 -33.48 -26.53 -18.17
C GLY A 676 -32.76 -25.67 -19.22
N ALA A 677 -32.08 -26.30 -20.19
CA ALA A 677 -31.43 -25.60 -21.31
C ALA A 677 -32.40 -24.78 -22.17
N LEU A 678 -33.65 -25.25 -22.31
CA LEU A 678 -34.74 -24.50 -22.95
C LEU A 678 -35.15 -23.27 -22.14
N ALA A 679 -35.22 -23.37 -20.81
CA ALA A 679 -35.54 -22.24 -19.95
C ALA A 679 -34.44 -21.17 -19.96
N VAL A 680 -33.16 -21.56 -19.93
CA VAL A 680 -32.02 -20.63 -20.07
C VAL A 680 -31.98 -19.98 -21.46
N ALA A 681 -32.18 -20.77 -22.52
CA ALA A 681 -32.23 -20.25 -23.88
C ALA A 681 -33.46 -19.36 -24.14
N GLU A 682 -34.61 -19.63 -23.53
CA GLU A 682 -35.85 -18.88 -23.70
C GLU A 682 -35.87 -17.60 -22.86
N ALA A 683 -35.34 -17.64 -21.62
CA ALA A 683 -35.01 -16.47 -20.81
C ALA A 683 -34.12 -15.50 -21.60
N ALA A 684 -32.97 -15.99 -22.08
CA ALA A 684 -32.01 -15.18 -22.82
C ALA A 684 -32.53 -14.70 -24.19
N LYS A 685 -33.34 -15.50 -24.92
CA LYS A 685 -33.99 -15.08 -26.18
C LYS A 685 -35.06 -14.01 -25.95
N SER A 686 -35.81 -14.07 -24.85
CA SER A 686 -36.77 -13.03 -24.50
C SER A 686 -36.09 -11.68 -24.20
N THR A 687 -34.92 -11.73 -23.56
CA THR A 687 -34.12 -10.56 -23.21
C THR A 687 -33.43 -9.93 -24.44
N ALA A 688 -32.85 -10.75 -25.33
CA ALA A 688 -32.18 -10.27 -26.55
C ALA A 688 -33.13 -9.64 -27.58
N VAL A 689 -34.41 -10.03 -27.61
CA VAL A 689 -35.43 -9.50 -28.56
C VAL A 689 -36.02 -8.16 -28.11
N SER A 690 -35.88 -7.78 -26.84
CA SER A 690 -36.44 -6.52 -26.30
C SER A 690 -35.78 -5.23 -26.84
N HIS A 691 -34.68 -5.33 -27.59
CA HIS A 691 -33.93 -4.20 -28.18
C HIS A 691 -34.23 -4.00 -29.67
N SER A 692 -35.50 -3.76 -30.02
CA SER A 692 -35.83 -2.93 -31.18
C SER A 692 -36.16 -1.52 -30.71
N PRO A 693 -35.47 -0.47 -31.17
CA PRO A 693 -35.72 0.88 -30.69
C PRO A 693 -37.14 1.29 -31.06
N HIS A 694 -37.99 1.48 -30.04
CA HIS A 694 -39.28 2.12 -30.19
C HIS A 694 -39.05 3.57 -30.66
N ARG A 695 -39.22 3.80 -31.97
CA ARG A 695 -39.46 5.13 -32.51
C ARG A 695 -40.78 5.64 -31.97
N THR A 696 -40.74 6.52 -30.97
CA THR A 696 -41.89 7.33 -30.58
C THR A 696 -41.97 8.54 -31.52
N SER A 697 -43.01 8.55 -32.36
CA SER A 697 -43.49 9.77 -33.02
C SER A 697 -44.56 10.41 -32.12
N PRO A 698 -44.60 11.74 -31.98
CA PRO A 698 -45.58 12.40 -31.12
C PRO A 698 -46.96 12.42 -31.79
N GLY A 699 -47.95 11.78 -31.16
CA GLY A 699 -49.33 11.73 -31.64
C GLY A 699 -50.33 11.81 -30.48
N THR A 700 -50.80 13.04 -30.24
CA THR A 700 -52.07 13.49 -29.64
C THR A 700 -52.94 12.48 -28.87
N LEU A 701 -53.15 12.80 -27.58
CA LEU A 701 -54.17 12.25 -26.68
C LEU A 701 -55.61 12.42 -27.22
N GLN A 702 -56.41 11.35 -27.21
CA GLN A 702 -57.83 11.37 -26.83
C GLN A 702 -58.43 9.95 -26.70
N GLY A 703 -59.09 9.67 -25.57
CA GLY A 703 -60.28 8.81 -25.51
C GLY A 703 -60.13 7.35 -25.02
N VAL A 704 -60.50 7.12 -23.76
CA VAL A 704 -60.88 5.84 -23.11
C VAL A 704 -62.41 5.60 -23.32
N PRO A 705 -63.10 4.47 -23.00
CA PRO A 705 -62.80 3.02 -22.81
C PRO A 705 -63.63 2.12 -23.80
N THR A 706 -63.63 0.76 -23.83
CA THR A 706 -64.33 -0.17 -22.90
C THR A 706 -64.31 -1.63 -23.42
N ARG A 707 -64.13 -2.61 -22.49
CA ARG A 707 -64.68 -4.00 -22.36
C ARG A 707 -64.94 -4.88 -23.61
N LEU A 708 -64.46 -6.14 -23.59
CA LEU A 708 -65.20 -7.37 -23.17
C LEU A 708 -64.52 -8.68 -23.65
N ALA A 709 -64.76 -9.73 -22.87
CA ALA A 709 -64.33 -11.11 -23.02
C ALA A 709 -64.87 -11.84 -24.28
N SER A 710 -64.19 -12.92 -24.71
CA SER A 710 -64.77 -14.27 -24.67
C SER A 710 -63.79 -15.34 -25.18
N ALA A 711 -63.88 -16.50 -24.55
CA ALA A 711 -63.18 -17.73 -24.86
C ALA A 711 -63.68 -18.41 -26.15
N ARG A 712 -62.83 -19.24 -26.78
CA ARG A 712 -63.24 -20.56 -27.29
C ARG A 712 -62.05 -21.46 -27.62
N SER A 713 -62.12 -22.65 -27.04
CA SER A 713 -61.34 -23.86 -27.29
C SER A 713 -61.46 -24.36 -28.73
N ARG A 714 -60.40 -25.00 -29.25
CA ARG A 714 -60.50 -26.25 -30.02
C ARG A 714 -59.17 -27.00 -30.07
N THR A 715 -59.27 -28.28 -29.75
CA THR A 715 -58.29 -29.36 -29.78
C THR A 715 -57.92 -29.80 -31.20
N SER A 716 -56.64 -30.05 -31.46
CA SER A 716 -56.15 -31.17 -32.29
C SER A 716 -54.62 -31.17 -32.43
N SER A 717 -53.95 -32.21 -31.93
CA SER A 717 -52.64 -32.69 -32.40
C SER A 717 -52.86 -33.74 -33.52
N PRO A 718 -51.84 -34.29 -34.21
CA PRO A 718 -50.46 -33.84 -34.43
C PRO A 718 -50.08 -33.84 -35.94
N SER A 719 -49.23 -32.92 -36.39
CA SER A 719 -48.42 -33.14 -37.60
C SER A 719 -47.25 -32.15 -37.68
N SER A 720 -46.03 -32.69 -37.69
CA SER A 720 -44.86 -32.01 -38.27
C SER A 720 -45.12 -31.78 -39.76
N PRO A 721 -44.76 -30.62 -40.35
CA PRO A 721 -43.44 -30.55 -40.99
C PRO A 721 -42.75 -29.17 -40.99
N SER A 722 -41.45 -29.23 -40.68
CA SER A 722 -40.30 -28.60 -41.34
C SER A 722 -40.46 -27.44 -42.35
N LYS A 723 -39.55 -26.46 -42.18
CA LYS A 723 -38.77 -25.74 -43.22
C LYS A 723 -39.38 -24.57 -44.01
N GLY A 724 -40.53 -24.01 -43.62
CA GLY A 724 -41.16 -22.91 -44.37
C GLY A 724 -40.92 -21.46 -43.91
N ILE A 725 -40.51 -21.22 -42.65
CA ILE A 725 -40.64 -19.87 -42.03
C ILE A 725 -39.35 -19.03 -42.09
N TRP A 726 -38.21 -19.63 -42.44
CA TRP A 726 -36.90 -18.95 -42.42
C TRP A 726 -36.61 -18.04 -43.64
N THR A 727 -37.45 -18.04 -44.66
CA THR A 727 -37.17 -17.33 -45.92
C THR A 727 -37.88 -15.96 -46.04
N GLU A 728 -38.94 -15.70 -45.27
CA GLU A 728 -39.66 -14.42 -45.30
C GLU A 728 -39.12 -13.38 -44.29
N PHE A 729 -38.38 -13.79 -43.26
CA PHE A 729 -37.73 -12.86 -42.32
C PHE A 729 -36.49 -12.17 -42.93
N ALA A 730 -35.79 -12.84 -43.86
CA ALA A 730 -34.58 -12.32 -44.52
C ALA A 730 -34.85 -11.15 -45.49
N ARG A 731 -36.10 -10.92 -45.91
CA ARG A 731 -36.47 -9.75 -46.74
C ARG A 731 -36.87 -8.51 -45.94
N ALA A 732 -37.28 -8.67 -44.68
CA ALA A 732 -37.73 -7.54 -43.86
C ALA A 732 -36.57 -6.77 -43.19
N VAL A 733 -35.42 -7.42 -42.97
CA VAL A 733 -34.23 -6.81 -42.35
C VAL A 733 -33.36 -6.02 -43.36
N GLN A 734 -33.58 -6.19 -44.67
CA GLN A 734 -32.77 -5.54 -45.72
C GLN A 734 -33.35 -4.22 -46.28
N GLY A 735 -34.32 -3.60 -45.61
CA GLY A 735 -35.04 -2.45 -46.15
C GLY A 735 -35.07 -1.19 -45.28
N SER A 736 -33.92 -0.54 -45.02
CA SER A 736 -33.85 0.93 -44.77
C SER A 736 -32.39 1.43 -44.68
N PRO A 737 -32.05 2.66 -45.13
CA PRO A 737 -30.72 3.01 -45.62
C PRO A 737 -29.92 3.90 -44.66
N THR A 738 -28.78 3.41 -44.18
CA THR A 738 -27.60 4.23 -43.81
C THR A 738 -26.35 3.35 -43.79
N SER A 739 -25.93 2.85 -44.95
CA SER A 739 -24.55 2.38 -45.15
C SER A 739 -24.26 2.25 -46.64
N THR A 740 -24.35 3.36 -47.36
CA THR A 740 -23.91 3.43 -48.77
C THR A 740 -23.09 4.68 -49.01
N MET A 741 -21.96 4.82 -48.32
CA MET A 741 -20.77 5.48 -48.85
C MET A 741 -19.53 4.84 -48.23
N LEU A 742 -18.50 4.60 -49.06
CA LEU A 742 -17.20 3.99 -48.75
C LEU A 742 -17.12 2.46 -48.60
N LYS A 743 -17.57 1.71 -49.62
CA LYS A 743 -16.88 0.47 -50.03
C LYS A 743 -16.78 0.39 -51.55
N ARG A 744 -15.76 1.04 -52.11
CA ARG A 744 -15.26 0.76 -53.47
C ARG A 744 -13.85 1.33 -53.64
N THR A 745 -12.82 0.58 -53.26
CA THR A 745 -11.57 0.40 -54.05
C THR A 745 -10.51 -0.43 -53.32
N LEU A 746 -9.94 -1.41 -54.05
CA LEU A 746 -8.67 -2.13 -53.84
C LEU A 746 -8.68 -3.19 -52.71
N GLY A 747 -8.46 -4.49 -52.93
CA GLY A 747 -7.62 -5.17 -53.92
C GLY A 747 -6.50 -5.91 -53.16
N GLY A 748 -6.66 -7.22 -52.96
CA GLY A 748 -5.92 -7.98 -51.95
C GLY A 748 -4.43 -8.24 -52.20
N ARG A 749 -3.75 -8.74 -51.16
CA ARG A 749 -2.56 -9.61 -51.22
C ARG A 749 -2.35 -10.31 -49.88
N ARG A 750 -2.11 -11.63 -49.94
CA ARG A 750 -1.65 -12.49 -48.85
C ARG A 750 -0.21 -12.15 -48.47
N LEU A 751 0.12 -12.17 -47.18
CA LEU A 751 1.48 -12.39 -46.69
C LEU A 751 1.43 -13.30 -45.44
N ASN A 752 2.14 -14.42 -45.53
CA ASN A 752 2.46 -15.34 -44.44
C ASN A 752 3.45 -14.68 -43.48
N SER A 753 3.22 -14.79 -42.18
CA SER A 753 4.30 -14.84 -41.19
C SER A 753 3.85 -15.60 -39.95
N LYS A 754 4.70 -16.51 -39.47
CA LYS A 754 4.50 -17.41 -38.32
C LYS A 754 4.64 -16.64 -36.99
N PRO A 755 4.01 -17.07 -35.89
CA PRO A 755 4.26 -16.50 -34.58
C PRO A 755 5.51 -17.12 -33.95
N GLN A 756 6.42 -16.27 -33.47
CA GLN A 756 7.57 -16.65 -32.66
C GLN A 756 7.18 -16.47 -31.19
N LYS A 757 7.19 -17.59 -30.45
CA LYS A 757 6.90 -17.67 -29.02
C LYS A 757 7.94 -16.87 -28.23
N CYS A 758 7.48 -16.00 -27.33
CA CYS A 758 8.26 -15.55 -26.17
C CYS A 758 7.51 -15.95 -24.89
N LYS A 759 8.27 -16.59 -24.01
CA LYS A 759 7.87 -17.20 -22.74
C LYS A 759 7.92 -16.15 -21.62
N ASN A 760 7.01 -16.31 -20.65
CA ASN A 760 7.01 -15.85 -19.24
C ASN A 760 7.54 -14.45 -18.88
N PRO A 761 6.78 -13.75 -18.03
CA PRO A 761 7.32 -13.12 -16.84
C PRO A 761 6.88 -13.89 -15.59
N VAL A 762 7.88 -14.15 -14.74
CA VAL A 762 7.76 -14.62 -13.36
C VAL A 762 7.25 -13.46 -12.51
N ALA A 763 6.29 -13.75 -11.65
CA ALA A 763 5.74 -12.86 -10.66
C ALA A 763 6.81 -12.46 -9.64
N ALA A 764 6.95 -11.16 -9.39
CA ALA A 764 7.48 -10.60 -8.16
C ALA A 764 6.36 -9.70 -7.61
N TRP A 765 5.78 -10.13 -6.49
CA TRP A 765 4.84 -9.35 -5.71
C TRP A 765 5.64 -8.48 -4.75
N GLY A 766 5.16 -7.26 -4.57
CA GLY A 766 5.52 -6.40 -3.44
C GLY A 766 4.78 -6.81 -2.18
#